data_AF-A0A7J4T7D7-F1
#
_entry.id   AF-A0A7J4T7D7-F1
#
_cell.length_a   1.000
_cell.length_b   1.000
_cell.length_c   1.000
_cell.angle_alpha   90.00
_cell.angle_beta   90.00
_cell.angle_gamma   90.00
#
_symmetry.space_group_name_H-M   'P 1'
#
loop_
_entity.id
_entity.type
_entity.pdbx_description
1 polymer ?
#
loop_
_entity_poly.entity_id
_entity_poly.type
_entity_poly.pdbx_seq_one_letter_code
_entity_poly.pdbx_strand_id
1 'polypeptide(L)'
;MILRGPDVHPGVNYVVRGDNRRIRINERSRLINAGFRCHNPECDQETTQRFDLNAVLPAPNFLPGLVVNRYEKKEGDMVEYTYSVNEDATIANLKGEDANGHPLPEDDPRAIMHHRWKWELANPDEPFPEHLEVYCPHCGSPDNEWGERTRVEDRLSTVDLNGNPKPGLVVERHLIDSDVAIFNRQPSLHRMSMMVHEVRVVQGHTFRFNLAVCTPYNADFDGDEMNLHVIQSEEARAEAKILMRVQENILTPRYGGAVIGGIHDHISGFYLLSRPETKISKRHGLEILGSINYDGPLPDTYTEDGVEYFRGEDLVGVVLPDDIHLRFRSRSNDDVVVKAGQVSGTLDKRAIGAEDGRLLDAIVQTQGSTYGAEFLDNFTRLSIAACTSLGFTTGIDDEDLPQEILDKIESNNMEHRQLVRDELEKYGKDGRKYEPRPGRTPLETLEENIMVILDQGKQISGDHAKDFLNIRGSTNAAVSMAISGARGSMDNLTMMAGSIGQAKVRGARLERGYQDRVLPHFRRGGLGATEKGFISSSFKRGLEPTEFFMLSVSGRESLVDTAVRTSKSGYMQRRLINAMDDLKVHSDGQLSVRNTADRIIQFSYGEDGIDPSRAVHGSPFNVDVIVDTALGTDGPVKNLMEDVVLDGGIERDELSGSEAYFAETEMEGGDD
;
A
#
# COMPACT_ATOMS: atom_id res chain seq x y z
N MET A 1 -23.19 8.90 15.79
CA MET A 1 -24.14 10.01 16.03
C MET A 1 -25.50 9.38 16.16
N ILE A 2 -26.00 9.22 17.39
CA ILE A 2 -27.31 8.62 17.67
C ILE A 2 -28.35 9.58 17.11
N LEU A 3 -28.85 9.29 15.89
CA LEU A 3 -29.96 10.03 15.31
C LEU A 3 -31.17 9.73 16.20
N ARG A 4 -31.64 10.77 16.90
CA ARG A 4 -32.90 10.77 17.65
C ARG A 4 -33.94 10.01 16.85
N GLY A 5 -34.44 8.90 17.42
CA GLY A 5 -35.68 8.29 16.97
C GLY A 5 -36.80 9.34 17.01
N PRO A 6 -37.88 9.15 16.23
CA PRO A 6 -38.95 10.14 16.13
C PRO A 6 -39.53 10.46 17.52
N ASP A 7 -39.85 11.73 17.77
CA ASP A 7 -40.46 12.24 19.03
C ASP A 7 -41.88 11.67 19.31
N VAL A 8 -42.41 10.89 18.37
CA VAL A 8 -43.71 10.22 18.41
C VAL A 8 -43.53 8.78 17.92
N HIS A 9 -44.07 7.80 18.65
CA HIS A 9 -44.02 6.38 18.25
C HIS A 9 -44.42 6.25 16.77
N PRO A 10 -43.59 5.64 15.90
CA PRO A 10 -43.90 5.53 14.49
C PRO A 10 -45.08 4.57 14.35
N GLY A 11 -46.29 5.10 14.29
CA GLY A 11 -47.50 4.32 14.08
C GLY A 11 -47.33 3.45 12.84
N VAL A 12 -47.29 2.13 13.06
CA VAL A 12 -47.51 0.93 12.24
C VAL A 12 -47.40 0.96 10.70
N ASN A 13 -46.88 1.99 10.05
CA ASN A 13 -46.95 2.08 8.59
C ASN A 13 -45.70 1.54 7.88
N TYR A 14 -44.63 1.21 8.62
CA TYR A 14 -43.42 0.60 8.07
C TYR A 14 -42.77 -0.34 9.11
N VAL A 15 -42.45 -1.56 8.70
CA VAL A 15 -41.47 -2.41 9.40
C VAL A 15 -40.13 -2.16 8.72
N VAL A 16 -39.14 -1.69 9.48
CA VAL A 16 -37.75 -1.70 9.03
C VAL A 16 -37.24 -3.11 9.23
N ARG A 17 -37.13 -3.87 8.13
CA ARG A 17 -36.34 -5.11 8.16
C ARG A 17 -34.86 -4.76 8.27
N GLY A 18 -34.06 -5.66 8.82
CA GLY A 18 -32.61 -5.54 8.92
C GLY A 18 -31.84 -5.41 7.61
N ASP A 19 -32.52 -5.34 6.46
CA ASP A 19 -31.97 -5.13 5.13
C ASP A 19 -32.26 -3.72 4.57
N ASN A 20 -32.70 -2.76 5.41
CA ASN A 20 -33.06 -1.39 5.03
C ASN A 20 -34.16 -1.27 3.95
N ARG A 21 -34.85 -2.35 3.58
CA ARG A 21 -35.97 -2.30 2.64
C ARG A 21 -37.25 -1.90 3.37
N ARG A 22 -37.87 -0.81 2.91
CA ARG A 22 -39.19 -0.37 3.37
C ARG A 22 -40.26 -1.26 2.74
N ILE A 23 -40.77 -2.24 3.48
CA ILE A 23 -41.93 -3.00 3.03
C ILE A 23 -43.18 -2.15 3.27
N ARG A 24 -43.90 -1.84 2.19
CA ARG A 24 -45.23 -1.21 2.28
C ARG A 24 -46.21 -2.24 2.82
N ILE A 25 -46.66 -2.02 4.03
CA ILE A 25 -47.62 -2.86 4.71
C ILE A 25 -49.02 -2.57 4.13
N ASN A 26 -49.78 -3.60 3.77
CA ASN A 26 -51.19 -3.46 3.39
C ASN A 26 -52.09 -3.46 4.65
N GLU A 27 -53.31 -2.90 4.58
CA GLU A 27 -54.21 -2.71 5.73
C GLU A 27 -54.40 -3.99 6.58
N ARG A 28 -54.39 -5.17 5.95
CA ARG A 28 -54.56 -6.48 6.61
C ARG A 28 -53.31 -7.02 7.30
N SER A 29 -52.11 -6.75 6.76
CA SER A 29 -50.82 -7.22 7.32
C SER A 29 -50.24 -6.29 8.39
N ARG A 30 -50.79 -5.08 8.50
CA ARG A 30 -50.37 -4.05 9.45
C ARG A 30 -50.48 -4.46 10.90
N LEU A 31 -51.62 -5.02 11.27
CA LEU A 31 -51.90 -5.40 12.65
C LEU A 31 -51.23 -6.73 13.02
N ILE A 32 -51.03 -7.63 12.04
CA ILE A 32 -50.45 -8.96 12.25
C ILE A 32 -48.93 -8.89 12.48
N ASN A 33 -48.24 -7.94 11.85
CA ASN A 33 -46.78 -7.82 11.93
C ASN A 33 -46.28 -6.85 13.00
N ALA A 34 -47.18 -6.07 13.61
CA ALA A 34 -46.85 -5.07 14.63
C ALA A 34 -47.40 -5.37 16.03
N GLY A 35 -47.99 -6.55 16.21
CA GLY A 35 -48.54 -7.01 17.48
C GLY A 35 -47.62 -7.96 18.24
N PHE A 36 -48.04 -8.27 19.45
CA PHE A 36 -47.46 -9.29 20.31
C PHE A 36 -47.98 -10.68 19.94
N ARG A 37 -47.21 -11.71 20.29
CA ARG A 37 -47.62 -13.12 20.22
C ARG A 37 -47.64 -13.73 21.62
N CYS A 38 -48.74 -14.36 21.98
CA CYS A 38 -48.82 -15.18 23.19
C CYS A 38 -48.17 -16.55 22.93
N HIS A 39 -47.38 -17.03 23.89
CA HIS A 39 -46.77 -18.36 23.82
C HIS A 39 -47.49 -19.40 24.68
N ASN A 40 -48.72 -19.09 25.15
CA ASN A 40 -49.57 -20.09 25.80
C ASN A 40 -50.05 -21.10 24.75
N PRO A 41 -49.74 -22.41 24.87
CA PRO A 41 -50.22 -23.44 23.95
C PRO A 41 -51.74 -23.53 23.89
N GLU A 42 -52.43 -23.14 24.97
CA GLU A 42 -53.89 -23.12 25.07
C GLU A 42 -54.50 -21.81 24.57
N CYS A 43 -53.73 -20.87 24.03
CA CYS A 43 -54.26 -19.62 23.46
C CYS A 43 -54.51 -19.78 21.95
N ASP A 44 -55.70 -20.27 21.61
CA ASP A 44 -56.13 -20.48 20.23
C ASP A 44 -57.52 -19.86 19.96
N GLN A 45 -58.06 -20.12 18.76
CA GLN A 45 -59.34 -19.55 18.34
C GLN A 45 -60.54 -20.14 19.08
N GLU A 46 -60.41 -21.35 19.63
CA GLU A 46 -61.50 -22.09 20.30
C GLU A 46 -61.57 -21.75 21.80
N THR A 47 -60.43 -21.40 22.40
CA THR A 47 -60.29 -21.15 23.85
C THR A 47 -60.34 -19.67 24.25
N THR A 48 -60.32 -18.75 23.29
CA THR A 48 -60.28 -17.31 23.58
C THR A 48 -61.53 -16.78 24.25
N GLN A 49 -61.36 -15.94 25.27
CA GLN A 49 -62.46 -15.24 25.95
C GLN A 49 -62.86 -13.92 25.26
N ARG A 50 -62.09 -13.48 24.25
CA ARG A 50 -62.30 -12.23 23.50
C ARG A 50 -62.62 -12.52 22.03
N PHE A 51 -63.83 -13.01 21.79
CA PHE A 51 -64.33 -13.34 20.45
C PHE A 51 -64.34 -12.15 19.49
N ASP A 52 -64.59 -10.95 20.02
CA ASP A 52 -64.55 -9.67 19.29
C ASP A 52 -63.13 -9.38 18.75
N LEU A 53 -62.10 -9.60 19.57
CA LEU A 53 -60.72 -9.40 19.19
C LEU A 53 -60.25 -10.50 18.22
N ASN A 54 -60.58 -11.76 18.52
CA ASN A 54 -60.22 -12.91 17.69
C ASN A 54 -60.77 -12.82 16.26
N ALA A 55 -61.93 -12.19 16.07
CA ALA A 55 -62.53 -11.97 14.75
C ALA A 55 -61.68 -11.06 13.85
N VAL A 56 -60.84 -10.20 14.42
CA VAL A 56 -60.06 -9.20 13.67
C VAL A 56 -58.55 -9.44 13.76
N LEU A 57 -58.07 -9.93 14.89
CA LEU A 57 -56.70 -10.36 15.12
C LEU A 57 -56.72 -11.73 15.86
N PRO A 58 -56.64 -12.85 15.12
CA PRO A 58 -56.80 -14.17 15.70
C PRO A 58 -55.70 -14.52 16.72
N ALA A 59 -56.10 -15.19 17.80
CA ALA A 59 -55.17 -15.80 18.76
C ALA A 59 -54.18 -16.74 18.03
N PRO A 60 -52.89 -16.77 18.43
CA PRO A 60 -52.31 -16.17 19.63
C PRO A 60 -51.77 -14.74 19.44
N ASN A 61 -52.07 -14.04 18.34
CA ASN A 61 -51.56 -12.68 18.09
C ASN A 61 -52.48 -11.62 18.68
N PHE A 62 -51.95 -10.56 19.26
CA PHE A 62 -52.71 -9.46 19.82
C PHE A 62 -51.96 -8.12 19.75
N LEU A 63 -52.64 -6.99 19.91
CA LEU A 63 -52.02 -5.66 20.01
C LEU A 63 -52.62 -4.93 21.21
N PRO A 64 -51.83 -4.58 22.25
CA PRO A 64 -52.32 -3.78 23.37
C PRO A 64 -52.87 -2.42 22.87
N GLY A 65 -54.01 -2.00 23.40
CA GLY A 65 -54.68 -0.76 22.97
C GLY A 65 -55.50 -0.86 21.67
N LEU A 66 -55.61 -2.04 21.04
CA LEU A 66 -56.46 -2.25 19.86
C LEU A 66 -57.95 -2.08 20.19
N VAL A 67 -58.64 -1.23 19.44
CA VAL A 67 -60.07 -0.96 19.60
C VAL A 67 -60.86 -1.64 18.49
N VAL A 68 -61.91 -2.38 18.88
CA VAL A 68 -62.78 -3.11 17.95
C VAL A 68 -64.18 -2.51 17.99
N ASN A 69 -64.73 -2.16 16.83
CA ASN A 69 -66.11 -1.75 16.65
C ASN A 69 -66.98 -2.99 16.36
N ARG A 70 -68.17 -3.01 16.95
CA ARG A 70 -69.19 -4.03 16.73
C ARG A 70 -70.29 -3.49 15.80
N TYR A 71 -70.58 -4.21 14.73
CA TYR A 71 -71.66 -3.91 13.80
C TYR A 71 -72.70 -5.02 13.86
N GLU A 72 -73.96 -4.62 13.92
CA GLU A 72 -75.10 -5.53 13.91
C GLU A 72 -75.65 -5.60 12.48
N LYS A 73 -75.63 -6.79 11.90
CA LYS A 73 -76.29 -7.08 10.61
C LYS A 73 -77.52 -7.93 10.89
N LYS A 74 -78.70 -7.38 10.64
CA LYS A 74 -79.97 -8.10 10.77
C LYS A 74 -80.32 -8.77 9.45
N GLU A 75 -80.46 -10.10 9.48
CA GLU A 75 -80.89 -10.90 8.33
C GLU A 75 -82.09 -11.76 8.78
N GLY A 76 -83.31 -11.25 8.58
CA GLY A 76 -84.53 -11.84 9.13
C GLY A 76 -84.62 -11.70 10.66
N ASP A 77 -85.01 -12.79 11.35
CA ASP A 77 -85.07 -12.86 12.83
C ASP A 77 -83.70 -13.16 13.47
N MET A 78 -82.64 -13.34 12.69
CA MET A 78 -81.28 -13.56 13.19
C MET A 78 -80.48 -12.25 13.17
N VAL A 79 -79.82 -11.95 14.29
CA VAL A 79 -78.86 -10.85 14.43
C VAL A 79 -77.45 -11.44 14.34
N GLU A 80 -76.73 -11.13 13.27
CA GLU A 80 -75.33 -11.49 13.09
C GLU A 80 -74.43 -10.32 13.52
N TYR A 81 -73.40 -10.60 14.32
CA TYR A 81 -72.44 -9.59 14.76
C TYR A 81 -71.17 -9.68 13.92
N THR A 82 -70.78 -8.55 13.33
CA THR A 82 -69.51 -8.41 12.59
C THR A 82 -68.62 -7.41 13.30
N TYR A 83 -67.32 -7.66 13.29
CA TYR A 83 -66.33 -6.85 14.02
C TYR A 83 -65.34 -6.23 13.03
N SER A 84 -64.97 -4.97 13.24
CA SER A 84 -63.89 -4.31 12.49
C SER A 84 -63.00 -3.49 13.43
N VAL A 85 -61.74 -3.27 13.04
CA VAL A 85 -60.85 -2.38 13.80
C VAL A 85 -61.35 -0.94 13.71
N ASN A 86 -61.31 -0.23 14.84
CA ASN A 86 -61.40 1.22 14.90
C ASN A 86 -59.98 1.80 14.81
N GLU A 87 -59.56 2.19 13.61
CA GLU A 87 -58.18 2.62 13.37
C GLU A 87 -57.84 3.91 14.10
N ASP A 88 -58.72 4.91 14.05
CA ASP A 88 -58.51 6.21 14.66
C ASP A 88 -58.36 6.11 16.19
N ALA A 89 -59.25 5.35 16.84
CA ALA A 89 -59.18 5.12 18.28
C ALA A 89 -57.96 4.26 18.69
N THR A 90 -57.57 3.30 17.85
CA THR A 90 -56.36 2.49 18.10
C THR A 90 -55.09 3.35 17.99
N ILE A 91 -55.02 4.24 17.00
CA ILE A 91 -53.89 5.17 16.84
C ILE A 91 -53.82 6.16 18.00
N ALA A 92 -54.95 6.68 18.48
CA ALA A 92 -55.00 7.55 19.65
C ALA A 92 -54.45 6.83 20.90
N ASN A 93 -54.89 5.60 21.17
CA ASN A 93 -54.37 4.78 22.27
C ASN A 93 -52.85 4.55 22.17
N LEU A 94 -52.32 4.25 20.98
CA LEU A 94 -50.88 4.06 20.75
C LEU A 94 -50.05 5.35 20.92
N LYS A 95 -50.68 6.53 20.83
CA LYS A 95 -50.07 7.83 21.17
C LYS A 95 -50.23 8.19 22.65
N GLY A 96 -50.94 7.37 23.43
CA GLY A 96 -51.31 7.65 24.80
C GLY A 96 -52.33 8.78 24.93
N GLU A 97 -53.23 8.92 23.95
CA GLU A 97 -54.27 9.96 23.90
C GLU A 97 -55.67 9.32 23.90
N ASP A 98 -56.66 10.02 24.47
CA ASP A 98 -58.07 9.67 24.38
C ASP A 98 -58.69 10.10 23.03
N ALA A 99 -59.95 9.76 22.78
CA ALA A 99 -60.66 10.10 21.54
C ALA A 99 -60.80 11.61 21.27
N ASN A 100 -60.51 12.46 22.27
CA ASN A 100 -60.54 13.91 22.18
C ASN A 100 -59.12 14.54 22.17
N GLY A 101 -58.07 13.73 22.18
CA GLY A 101 -56.67 14.17 22.16
C GLY A 101 -56.06 14.53 23.52
N HIS A 102 -56.70 14.14 24.64
CA HIS A 102 -56.13 14.34 25.98
C HIS A 102 -55.21 13.17 26.37
N PRO A 103 -54.12 13.40 27.12
CA PRO A 103 -53.21 12.34 27.54
C PRO A 103 -53.90 11.36 28.50
N LEU A 104 -53.68 10.07 28.27
CA LEU A 104 -54.13 8.98 29.14
C LEU A 104 -53.20 8.80 30.36
N PRO A 105 -53.73 8.42 31.54
CA PRO A 105 -52.94 8.08 32.72
C PRO A 105 -51.87 7.01 32.45
N GLU A 106 -50.79 6.98 33.24
CA GLU A 106 -49.68 6.03 33.10
C GLU A 106 -50.10 4.57 33.35
N ASP A 107 -51.11 4.36 34.20
CA ASP A 107 -51.69 3.06 34.55
C ASP A 107 -52.85 2.63 33.63
N ASP A 108 -53.17 3.41 32.58
CA ASP A 108 -54.26 3.06 31.67
C ASP A 108 -53.86 1.90 30.73
N PRO A 109 -54.58 0.75 30.77
CA PRO A 109 -54.23 -0.43 29.98
C PRO A 109 -54.30 -0.20 28.47
N ARG A 110 -55.01 0.85 28.01
CA ARG A 110 -55.11 1.21 26.59
C ARG A 110 -53.84 1.86 26.06
N ALA A 111 -53.08 2.55 26.92
CA ALA A 111 -51.90 3.32 26.56
C ALA A 111 -50.58 2.63 26.92
N ILE A 112 -50.60 1.35 27.33
CA ILE A 112 -49.42 0.61 27.80
C ILE A 112 -48.25 0.73 26.83
N MET A 113 -48.48 0.63 25.50
CA MET A 113 -47.39 0.72 24.51
C MET A 113 -46.66 2.07 24.52
N HIS A 114 -47.41 3.16 24.67
CA HIS A 114 -46.84 4.51 24.73
C HIS A 114 -46.01 4.72 25.99
N HIS A 115 -46.54 4.29 27.13
CA HIS A 115 -45.86 4.46 28.41
C HIS A 115 -44.67 3.50 28.57
N ARG A 116 -44.74 2.28 28.01
CA ARG A 116 -43.58 1.39 27.86
C ARG A 116 -42.47 2.03 27.03
N TRP A 117 -42.81 2.60 25.88
CA TRP A 117 -41.82 3.28 25.03
C TRP A 117 -41.16 4.47 25.76
N LYS A 118 -41.96 5.28 26.48
CA LYS A 118 -41.41 6.36 27.32
C LYS A 118 -40.50 5.83 28.43
N TRP A 119 -40.87 4.71 29.05
CA TRP A 119 -40.06 4.06 30.08
C TRP A 119 -38.73 3.55 29.52
N GLU A 120 -38.73 2.83 28.40
CA GLU A 120 -37.50 2.36 27.74
C GLU A 120 -36.56 3.51 27.37
N LEU A 121 -37.11 4.64 26.91
CA LEU A 121 -36.33 5.81 26.56
C LEU A 121 -35.67 6.48 27.77
N ALA A 122 -36.37 6.48 28.91
CA ALA A 122 -35.88 7.05 30.17
C ALA A 122 -34.93 6.10 30.92
N ASN A 123 -35.19 4.78 30.85
CA ASN A 123 -34.53 3.74 31.64
C ASN A 123 -34.19 2.51 30.76
N PRO A 124 -33.17 2.59 29.88
CA PRO A 124 -32.90 1.56 28.86
C PRO A 124 -32.44 0.20 29.42
N ASP A 125 -31.87 0.18 30.64
CA ASP A 125 -31.30 -1.03 31.26
C ASP A 125 -32.16 -1.56 32.43
N GLU A 126 -33.32 -0.96 32.70
CA GLU A 126 -34.20 -1.36 33.81
C GLU A 126 -35.39 -2.19 33.32
N PRO A 127 -35.81 -3.24 34.07
CA PRO A 127 -37.00 -3.99 33.74
C PRO A 127 -38.25 -3.10 33.83
N PHE A 128 -39.28 -3.46 33.08
CA PHE A 128 -40.55 -2.76 33.16
C PHE A 128 -41.19 -2.90 34.55
N PRO A 129 -41.73 -1.82 35.13
CA PRO A 129 -42.60 -1.88 36.29
C PRO A 129 -43.81 -2.81 36.04
N GLU A 130 -44.33 -3.45 37.10
CA GLU A 130 -45.44 -4.41 37.00
C GLU A 130 -46.67 -3.87 36.23
N HIS A 131 -46.99 -2.58 36.37
CA HIS A 131 -48.13 -1.95 35.69
C HIS A 131 -47.92 -1.74 34.18
N LEU A 132 -46.68 -1.86 33.68
CA LEU A 132 -46.32 -1.76 32.26
C LEU A 132 -46.09 -3.13 31.61
N GLU A 133 -46.26 -4.23 32.34
CA GLU A 133 -46.21 -5.56 31.74
C GLU A 133 -47.39 -5.78 30.78
N VAL A 134 -47.11 -6.41 29.64
CA VAL A 134 -48.13 -6.68 28.62
C VAL A 134 -48.72 -8.06 28.81
N TYR A 135 -50.06 -8.12 28.80
CA TYR A 135 -50.83 -9.34 28.99
C TYR A 135 -51.59 -9.69 27.71
N CYS A 136 -51.70 -10.99 27.42
CA CYS A 136 -52.50 -11.44 26.30
C CYS A 136 -53.99 -11.22 26.62
N PRO A 137 -54.73 -10.40 25.86
CA PRO A 137 -56.15 -10.17 26.09
C PRO A 137 -57.01 -11.40 25.73
N HIS A 138 -56.50 -12.37 24.97
CA HIS A 138 -57.23 -13.58 24.60
C HIS A 138 -57.33 -14.60 25.75
N CYS A 139 -56.27 -14.75 26.56
CA CYS A 139 -56.18 -15.77 27.62
C CYS A 139 -55.75 -15.24 29.00
N GLY A 140 -55.40 -13.95 29.12
CA GLY A 140 -54.91 -13.34 30.36
C GLY A 140 -53.44 -13.61 30.69
N SER A 141 -52.72 -14.38 29.85
CA SER A 141 -51.38 -14.91 30.12
C SER A 141 -51.33 -15.64 31.48
N PRO A 142 -51.93 -16.84 31.61
CA PRO A 142 -52.02 -17.55 32.88
C PRO A 142 -50.64 -18.00 33.39
N ASP A 143 -50.55 -18.27 34.69
CA ASP A 143 -49.37 -18.87 35.30
C ASP A 143 -49.32 -20.37 34.99
N ASN A 144 -48.11 -20.88 34.75
CA ASN A 144 -47.87 -22.30 34.55
C ASN A 144 -47.83 -23.06 35.90
N GLU A 145 -47.62 -24.37 35.85
CA GLU A 145 -47.59 -25.26 37.03
C GLU A 145 -46.49 -24.90 38.06
N TRP A 146 -45.52 -24.07 37.68
CA TRP A 146 -44.44 -23.58 38.55
C TRP A 146 -44.66 -22.14 39.05
N GLY A 147 -45.83 -21.56 38.80
CA GLY A 147 -46.14 -20.18 39.17
C GLY A 147 -45.43 -19.13 38.29
N GLU A 148 -44.84 -19.55 37.17
CA GLU A 148 -44.24 -18.64 36.20
C GLU A 148 -45.26 -18.27 35.13
N ARG A 149 -45.39 -16.98 34.86
CA ARG A 149 -46.37 -16.48 33.92
C ARG A 149 -46.04 -16.85 32.47
N THR A 150 -47.09 -17.13 31.70
CA THR A 150 -46.92 -17.36 30.25
C THR A 150 -46.36 -16.13 29.54
N ARG A 151 -45.22 -16.30 28.86
CA ARG A 151 -44.51 -15.21 28.17
C ARG A 151 -45.27 -14.72 26.94
N VAL A 152 -45.14 -13.42 26.68
CA VAL A 152 -45.58 -12.77 25.43
C VAL A 152 -44.38 -12.20 24.72
N GLU A 153 -44.34 -12.34 23.39
CA GLU A 153 -43.24 -11.87 22.56
C GLU A 153 -43.67 -10.64 21.77
N ASP A 154 -42.90 -9.56 21.87
CA ASP A 154 -42.98 -8.46 20.91
C ASP A 154 -42.34 -8.91 19.58
N ARG A 155 -43.15 -8.97 18.52
CA ARG A 155 -42.71 -9.40 17.20
C ARG A 155 -41.89 -8.34 16.46
N LEU A 156 -41.96 -7.08 16.90
CA LEU A 156 -41.14 -5.98 16.39
C LEU A 156 -39.83 -5.80 17.17
N SER A 157 -39.71 -6.42 18.36
CA SER A 157 -38.46 -6.38 19.11
C SER A 157 -37.32 -7.01 18.32
N THR A 158 -36.18 -6.34 18.33
CA THR A 158 -34.92 -6.83 17.75
C THR A 158 -34.24 -7.89 18.61
N VAL A 159 -34.75 -8.15 19.81
CA VAL A 159 -34.31 -9.21 20.72
C VAL A 159 -35.42 -10.23 20.97
N ASP A 160 -35.05 -11.50 21.12
CA ASP A 160 -35.96 -12.60 21.43
C ASP A 160 -36.40 -12.59 22.91
N LEU A 161 -37.24 -13.56 23.29
CA LEU A 161 -37.74 -13.73 24.67
C LEU A 161 -36.65 -13.98 25.72
N ASN A 162 -35.43 -14.31 25.30
CA ASN A 162 -34.29 -14.58 26.16
C ASN A 162 -33.25 -13.45 26.09
N GLY A 163 -33.55 -12.36 25.37
CA GLY A 163 -32.63 -11.23 25.19
C GLY A 163 -31.58 -11.44 24.10
N ASN A 164 -31.67 -12.50 23.30
CA ASN A 164 -30.74 -12.72 22.19
C ASN A 164 -31.13 -11.90 20.95
N PRO A 165 -30.15 -11.46 20.15
CA PRO A 165 -30.43 -10.71 18.92
C PRO A 165 -31.18 -11.56 17.89
N LYS A 166 -32.27 -11.03 17.33
CA LYS A 166 -33.02 -11.65 16.24
C LYS A 166 -32.34 -11.42 14.88
N PRO A 167 -32.57 -12.29 13.87
CA PRO A 167 -32.13 -12.06 12.50
C PRO A 167 -32.60 -10.69 11.98
N GLY A 168 -31.66 -9.85 11.56
CA GLY A 168 -31.91 -8.48 11.11
C GLY A 168 -31.48 -7.40 12.09
N LEU A 169 -31.05 -7.74 13.31
CA LEU A 169 -30.30 -6.80 14.14
C LEU A 169 -28.92 -6.54 13.52
N VAL A 170 -28.52 -5.28 13.45
CA VAL A 170 -27.17 -4.87 13.05
C VAL A 170 -26.34 -4.63 14.30
N VAL A 171 -25.13 -5.20 14.33
CA VAL A 171 -24.19 -5.05 15.44
C VAL A 171 -22.95 -4.31 14.95
N GLU A 172 -22.71 -3.11 15.51
CA GLU A 172 -21.47 -2.38 15.31
C GLU A 172 -20.39 -2.93 16.24
N ARG A 173 -19.67 -3.95 15.76
CA ARG A 173 -18.58 -4.58 16.53
C ARG A 173 -17.25 -3.86 16.34
N HIS A 174 -16.32 -4.13 17.26
CA HIS A 174 -14.93 -3.72 17.11
C HIS A 174 -14.26 -4.44 15.92
N LEU A 175 -13.14 -3.87 15.46
CA LEU A 175 -12.26 -4.50 14.48
C LEU A 175 -11.67 -5.79 15.06
N ILE A 176 -11.65 -6.83 14.23
CA ILE A 176 -11.06 -8.12 14.55
C ILE A 176 -10.10 -8.53 13.42
N ASP A 177 -9.37 -9.62 13.64
CA ASP A 177 -8.47 -10.17 12.64
C ASP A 177 -9.21 -10.50 11.34
N SER A 178 -8.53 -10.28 10.21
CA SER A 178 -9.04 -10.47 8.85
C SER A 178 -10.11 -9.47 8.39
N ASP A 179 -10.43 -8.44 9.19
CA ASP A 179 -11.22 -7.31 8.71
C ASP A 179 -10.47 -6.54 7.62
N VAL A 180 -11.21 -6.04 6.63
CA VAL A 180 -10.64 -5.36 5.47
C VAL A 180 -10.66 -3.85 5.72
N ALA A 181 -9.50 -3.20 5.62
CA ALA A 181 -9.37 -1.76 5.81
C ALA A 181 -8.50 -1.13 4.72
N ILE A 182 -8.81 0.12 4.36
CA ILE A 182 -8.00 0.87 3.40
C ILE A 182 -6.91 1.61 4.15
N PHE A 183 -5.67 1.41 3.74
CA PHE A 183 -4.49 2.02 4.33
C PHE A 183 -3.82 2.96 3.34
N ASN A 184 -3.49 4.16 3.80
CA ASN A 184 -3.05 5.26 2.95
C ASN A 184 -1.93 6.09 3.58
N ARG A 185 -0.96 6.49 2.75
CA ARG A 185 0.02 7.53 3.08
C ARG A 185 -0.18 8.76 2.23
N GLN A 186 -0.08 9.93 2.86
CA GLN A 186 -0.08 11.21 2.16
C GLN A 186 1.36 11.66 1.88
N PRO A 187 1.63 12.32 0.74
CA PRO A 187 0.72 12.60 -0.36
C PRO A 187 0.45 11.37 -1.24
N SER A 188 -0.79 11.21 -1.71
CA SER A 188 -1.16 10.08 -2.57
C SER A 188 -0.87 10.40 -4.03
N LEU A 189 0.29 9.96 -4.52
CA LEU A 189 0.77 10.26 -5.87
C LEU A 189 0.20 9.32 -6.94
N HIS A 190 -0.15 8.10 -6.57
CA HIS A 190 -0.71 7.10 -7.47
C HIS A 190 -1.71 6.20 -6.73
N ARG A 191 -2.47 5.38 -7.47
CA ARG A 191 -3.51 4.52 -6.86
C ARG A 191 -2.96 3.59 -5.77
N MET A 192 -1.74 3.08 -5.94
CA MET A 192 -1.10 2.20 -4.94
C MET A 192 -0.70 2.92 -3.64
N SER A 193 -0.77 4.25 -3.57
CA SER A 193 -0.63 4.96 -2.29
C SER A 193 -1.85 4.77 -1.37
N MET A 194 -2.90 4.08 -1.85
CA MET A 194 -4.10 3.72 -1.12
C MET A 194 -4.49 2.28 -1.47
N MET A 195 -4.15 1.34 -0.60
CA MET A 195 -4.40 -0.10 -0.83
C MET A 195 -5.10 -0.71 0.38
N VAL A 196 -5.65 -1.89 0.17
CA VAL A 196 -6.44 -2.60 1.16
C VAL A 196 -5.60 -3.67 1.83
N HIS A 197 -5.58 -3.61 3.16
CA HIS A 197 -4.90 -4.56 4.03
C HIS A 197 -5.92 -5.36 4.84
N GLU A 198 -5.48 -6.52 5.32
CA GLU A 198 -6.21 -7.31 6.30
C GLU A 198 -5.71 -6.94 7.70
N VAL A 199 -6.65 -6.59 8.58
CA VAL A 199 -6.36 -6.18 9.95
C VAL A 199 -5.84 -7.38 10.73
N ARG A 200 -4.78 -7.15 11.50
CA ARG A 200 -4.31 -8.07 12.54
C ARG A 200 -4.13 -7.29 13.84
N VAL A 201 -4.93 -7.59 14.84
CA VAL A 201 -4.93 -6.89 16.12
C VAL A 201 -3.73 -7.36 16.94
N VAL A 202 -2.83 -6.42 17.19
CA VAL A 202 -1.58 -6.66 17.93
C VAL A 202 -1.41 -5.56 18.97
N GLN A 203 -0.75 -5.88 20.09
CA GLN A 203 -0.50 -4.87 21.13
C GLN A 203 0.44 -3.77 20.61
N GLY A 204 0.09 -2.51 20.84
CA GLY A 204 0.87 -1.35 20.43
C GLY A 204 0.00 -0.13 20.12
N HIS A 205 0.65 1.00 19.85
CA HIS A 205 0.00 2.26 19.48
C HIS A 205 0.36 2.73 18.06
N THR A 206 0.96 1.86 17.25
CA THR A 206 1.41 2.15 15.89
C THR A 206 0.81 1.16 14.90
N PHE A 207 0.62 1.60 13.66
CA PHE A 207 0.32 0.70 12.56
C PHE A 207 1.58 -0.07 12.15
N ARG A 208 1.42 -1.37 11.90
CA ARG A 208 2.49 -2.25 11.43
C ARG A 208 2.07 -2.81 10.08
N PHE A 209 2.96 -2.74 9.11
CA PHE A 209 2.78 -3.32 7.77
C PHE A 209 4.12 -3.90 7.29
N ASN A 210 4.07 -4.72 6.25
CA ASN A 210 5.25 -5.43 5.73
C ASN A 210 6.22 -4.43 5.03
N LEU A 211 7.52 -4.58 5.28
CA LEU A 211 8.59 -3.75 4.70
C LEU A 211 8.63 -3.79 3.17
N ALA A 212 8.27 -4.93 2.56
CA ALA A 212 8.19 -5.06 1.11
C ALA A 212 7.16 -4.11 0.47
N VAL A 213 6.22 -3.61 1.28
CA VAL A 213 5.13 -2.71 0.85
C VAL A 213 5.46 -1.24 1.15
N CYS A 214 6.68 -0.92 1.62
CA CYS A 214 7.10 0.48 1.84
C CYS A 214 7.16 1.28 0.54
N THR A 215 7.70 0.70 -0.53
CA THR A 215 7.91 1.34 -1.84
C THR A 215 6.64 1.99 -2.43
N PRO A 216 5.48 1.31 -2.54
CA PRO A 216 4.26 1.94 -3.08
C PRO A 216 3.70 3.07 -2.19
N TYR A 217 3.99 3.07 -0.89
CA TYR A 217 3.62 4.19 -0.03
C TYR A 217 4.67 5.30 0.02
N ASN A 218 5.86 5.05 -0.57
CA ASN A 218 7.07 5.82 -0.35
C ASN A 218 7.31 6.08 1.15
N ALA A 219 6.99 5.08 1.97
CA ALA A 219 6.98 5.19 3.43
C ALA A 219 8.33 4.81 4.01
N ASP A 220 8.76 5.56 5.01
CA ASP A 220 9.88 5.22 5.87
C ASP A 220 9.37 5.07 7.33
N PHE A 221 10.30 4.91 8.25
CA PHE A 221 10.00 4.74 9.68
C PHE A 221 10.69 5.80 10.53
N ASP A 222 10.88 7.01 10.01
CA ASP A 222 11.55 8.11 10.71
C ASP A 222 10.60 8.97 11.58
N GLY A 223 9.30 8.66 11.54
CA GLY A 223 8.23 9.43 12.16
C GLY A 223 6.96 9.56 11.32
N ASP A 224 6.92 8.91 10.16
CA ASP A 224 5.78 8.88 9.24
C ASP A 224 4.43 8.53 9.90
N GLU A 225 3.39 9.28 9.52
CA GLU A 225 1.99 9.03 9.89
C GLU A 225 1.21 8.50 8.68
N MET A 226 0.31 7.55 8.94
CA MET A 226 -0.53 6.91 7.91
C MET A 226 -1.99 6.83 8.37
N ASN A 227 -2.90 6.89 7.40
CA ASN A 227 -4.33 6.88 7.62
C ASN A 227 -4.92 5.49 7.42
N LEU A 228 -5.84 5.09 8.30
CA LEU A 228 -6.61 3.86 8.21
C LEU A 228 -8.10 4.19 8.08
N HIS A 229 -8.74 3.69 7.03
CA HIS A 229 -10.17 3.87 6.78
C HIS A 229 -10.90 2.53 6.86
N VAL A 230 -11.90 2.44 7.73
CA VAL A 230 -12.69 1.21 7.96
C VAL A 230 -13.94 1.21 7.09
N ILE A 231 -14.06 0.19 6.23
CA ILE A 231 -15.17 0.05 5.29
C ILE A 231 -16.41 -0.53 6.00
N GLN A 232 -17.55 0.16 5.86
CA GLN A 232 -18.78 -0.18 6.59
C GLN A 232 -19.72 -1.12 5.81
N SER A 233 -20.02 -0.80 4.56
CA SER A 233 -20.94 -1.59 3.73
C SER A 233 -20.29 -2.85 3.18
N GLU A 234 -21.03 -3.95 3.12
CA GLU A 234 -20.56 -5.22 2.54
C GLU A 234 -20.13 -5.11 1.08
N GLU A 235 -20.85 -4.33 0.27
CA GLU A 235 -20.55 -4.15 -1.16
C GLU A 235 -19.17 -3.49 -1.34
N ALA A 236 -18.91 -2.38 -0.63
CA ALA A 236 -17.61 -1.74 -0.67
C ALA A 236 -16.50 -2.62 -0.07
N ARG A 237 -16.79 -3.46 0.94
CA ARG A 237 -15.82 -4.44 1.46
C ARG A 237 -15.44 -5.45 0.41
N ALA A 238 -16.41 -5.97 -0.34
CA ALA A 238 -16.19 -6.92 -1.42
C ALA A 238 -15.40 -6.29 -2.57
N GLU A 239 -15.77 -5.08 -3.01
CA GLU A 239 -15.06 -4.33 -4.06
C GLU A 239 -13.60 -4.08 -3.67
N ALA A 240 -13.38 -3.55 -2.47
CA ALA A 240 -12.06 -3.30 -1.89
C ALA A 240 -11.22 -4.57 -1.82
N LYS A 241 -11.82 -5.70 -1.40
CA LYS A 241 -11.12 -6.98 -1.30
C LYS A 241 -10.74 -7.56 -2.66
N ILE A 242 -11.55 -7.33 -3.70
CA ILE A 242 -11.28 -7.89 -5.04
C ILE A 242 -10.28 -7.02 -5.80
N LEU A 243 -10.39 -5.69 -5.72
CA LEU A 243 -9.65 -4.78 -6.60
C LEU A 243 -8.44 -4.12 -5.95
N MET A 244 -8.49 -3.86 -4.64
CA MET A 244 -7.54 -2.95 -3.99
C MET A 244 -6.59 -3.65 -3.02
N ARG A 245 -6.69 -4.98 -2.86
CA ARG A 245 -5.75 -5.73 -2.00
C ARG A 245 -4.31 -5.52 -2.47
N VAL A 246 -3.40 -5.48 -1.50
CA VAL A 246 -1.96 -5.29 -1.73
C VAL A 246 -1.41 -6.28 -2.75
N GLN A 247 -1.73 -7.58 -2.60
CA GLN A 247 -1.26 -8.64 -3.50
C GLN A 247 -1.73 -8.47 -4.95
N GLU A 248 -2.92 -7.90 -5.18
CA GLU A 248 -3.45 -7.64 -6.52
C GLU A 248 -2.76 -6.44 -7.20
N ASN A 249 -1.93 -5.70 -6.46
CA ASN A 249 -1.23 -4.51 -6.90
C ASN A 249 0.30 -4.64 -6.72
N ILE A 250 0.84 -5.86 -6.77
CA ILE A 250 2.30 -6.07 -6.79
C ILE A 250 2.91 -5.42 -8.03
N LEU A 251 2.28 -5.62 -9.20
CA LEU A 251 2.70 -5.03 -10.48
C LEU A 251 2.12 -3.63 -10.65
N THR A 252 2.96 -2.68 -11.06
CA THR A 252 2.54 -1.28 -11.24
C THR A 252 1.86 -1.03 -12.58
N PRO A 253 0.79 -0.23 -12.62
CA PRO A 253 0.18 0.21 -13.87
C PRO A 253 1.05 1.20 -14.67
N ARG A 254 2.18 1.68 -14.11
CA ARG A 254 3.05 2.62 -14.82
C ARG A 254 3.86 1.95 -15.93
N TYR A 255 4.34 0.73 -15.69
CA TYR A 255 5.22 0.01 -16.61
C TYR A 255 5.10 -1.52 -16.52
N GLY A 256 4.39 -2.10 -15.55
CA GLY A 256 4.20 -3.56 -15.48
C GLY A 256 5.28 -4.35 -14.75
N GLY A 257 6.11 -3.70 -13.93
CA GLY A 257 7.06 -4.37 -13.03
C GLY A 257 6.58 -4.38 -11.57
N ALA A 258 7.13 -5.29 -10.77
CA ALA A 258 6.81 -5.44 -9.35
C ALA A 258 7.33 -4.25 -8.53
N VAL A 259 6.44 -3.36 -8.10
CA VAL A 259 6.79 -2.24 -7.20
C VAL A 259 6.86 -2.70 -5.74
N ILE A 260 6.16 -3.77 -5.40
CA ILE A 260 6.27 -4.43 -4.09
C ILE A 260 7.34 -5.50 -4.23
N GLY A 261 8.36 -5.47 -3.37
CA GLY A 261 9.49 -6.40 -3.46
C GLY A 261 10.46 -6.26 -2.29
N GLY A 262 11.55 -7.03 -2.31
CA GLY A 262 12.61 -6.92 -1.31
C GLY A 262 13.27 -5.54 -1.35
N ILE A 263 13.58 -5.02 -0.17
CA ILE A 263 14.35 -3.80 0.04
C ILE A 263 15.45 -4.06 1.06
N HIS A 264 16.56 -3.32 0.98
CA HIS A 264 17.65 -3.32 1.98
C HIS A 264 18.05 -4.74 2.44
N ASP A 265 17.76 -5.10 3.68
CA ASP A 265 18.11 -6.38 4.31
C ASP A 265 17.58 -7.60 3.56
N HIS A 266 16.42 -7.49 2.90
CA HIS A 266 15.90 -8.57 2.08
C HIS A 266 16.83 -8.93 0.93
N ILE A 267 17.41 -7.89 0.30
CA ILE A 267 18.38 -8.04 -0.79
C ILE A 267 19.70 -8.57 -0.23
N SER A 268 20.18 -7.98 0.87
CA SER A 268 21.42 -8.43 1.52
C SER A 268 21.37 -9.92 1.93
N GLY A 269 20.27 -10.36 2.54
CA GLY A 269 20.12 -11.74 3.00
C GLY A 269 20.16 -12.75 1.85
N PHE A 270 19.49 -12.45 0.74
CA PHE A 270 19.53 -13.31 -0.44
C PHE A 270 20.86 -13.28 -1.16
N TYR A 271 21.47 -12.10 -1.28
CA TYR A 271 22.81 -11.96 -1.82
C TYR A 271 23.81 -12.81 -1.04
N LEU A 272 23.73 -12.80 0.29
CA LEU A 272 24.60 -13.63 1.14
C LEU A 272 24.37 -15.13 0.96
N LEU A 273 23.12 -15.58 0.79
CA LEU A 273 22.81 -17.00 0.61
C LEU A 273 23.16 -17.52 -0.80
N SER A 274 22.80 -16.76 -1.84
CA SER A 274 22.87 -17.20 -3.24
C SER A 274 24.25 -17.02 -3.89
N ARG A 275 25.19 -16.38 -3.18
CA ARG A 275 26.56 -16.24 -3.67
C ARG A 275 27.18 -17.62 -3.93
N PRO A 276 27.90 -17.80 -5.06
CA PRO A 276 28.60 -19.04 -5.35
C PRO A 276 29.52 -19.48 -4.20
N GLU A 277 29.57 -20.79 -3.95
CA GLU A 277 30.38 -21.42 -2.91
C GLU A 277 29.99 -21.08 -1.45
N THR A 278 28.83 -20.44 -1.22
CA THR A 278 28.35 -20.16 0.13
C THR A 278 27.96 -21.45 0.85
N LYS A 279 28.64 -21.73 1.97
CA LYS A 279 28.42 -22.89 2.84
C LYS A 279 27.78 -22.44 4.15
N ILE A 280 26.59 -22.95 4.44
CA ILE A 280 25.83 -22.62 5.65
C ILE A 280 25.84 -23.82 6.59
N SER A 281 26.38 -23.66 7.79
CA SER A 281 26.39 -24.76 8.77
C SER A 281 24.98 -25.34 8.98
N LYS A 282 24.86 -26.65 9.17
CA LYS A 282 23.55 -27.31 9.34
C LYS A 282 22.72 -26.67 10.46
N ARG A 283 23.36 -26.21 11.54
CA ARG A 283 22.67 -25.50 12.63
C ARG A 283 22.01 -24.21 12.12
N HIS A 284 22.75 -23.35 11.42
CA HIS A 284 22.21 -22.10 10.89
C HIS A 284 21.16 -22.36 9.80
N GLY A 285 21.37 -23.36 8.93
CA GLY A 285 20.38 -23.72 7.91
C GLY A 285 19.05 -24.16 8.51
N LEU A 286 19.06 -24.98 9.58
CA LEU A 286 17.83 -25.39 10.26
C LEU A 286 17.12 -24.22 10.98
N GLU A 287 17.87 -23.27 11.53
CA GLU A 287 17.31 -22.04 12.11
C GLU A 287 16.63 -21.17 11.04
N ILE A 288 17.30 -21.00 9.89
CA ILE A 288 16.77 -20.26 8.74
C ILE A 288 15.49 -20.92 8.22
N LEU A 289 15.48 -22.24 7.99
CA LEU A 289 14.28 -22.97 7.55
C LEU A 289 13.15 -22.94 8.58
N GLY A 290 13.48 -22.93 9.88
CA GLY A 290 12.50 -22.78 10.95
C GLY A 290 11.75 -21.45 10.90
N SER A 291 12.40 -20.37 10.43
CA SER A 291 11.78 -19.03 10.35
C SER A 291 10.62 -18.93 9.35
N ILE A 292 10.63 -19.77 8.32
CA ILE A 292 9.57 -19.87 7.31
C ILE A 292 8.57 -20.99 7.63
N ASN A 293 8.71 -21.67 8.77
CA ASN A 293 7.93 -22.87 9.13
C ASN A 293 7.97 -23.95 8.04
N TYR A 294 9.14 -24.16 7.41
CA TYR A 294 9.29 -25.13 6.34
C TYR A 294 9.02 -26.55 6.84
N ASP A 295 8.10 -27.24 6.17
CA ASP A 295 7.63 -28.60 6.50
C ASP A 295 7.95 -29.64 5.41
N GLY A 296 8.61 -29.22 4.32
CA GLY A 296 9.03 -30.09 3.22
C GLY A 296 10.29 -30.92 3.49
N PRO A 297 10.76 -31.70 2.50
CA PRO A 297 12.00 -32.46 2.62
C PRO A 297 13.19 -31.51 2.81
N LEU A 298 14.06 -31.82 3.78
CA LEU A 298 15.28 -31.03 3.99
C LEU A 298 16.15 -31.05 2.73
N PRO A 299 16.77 -29.91 2.36
CA PRO A 299 17.74 -29.87 1.29
C PRO A 299 18.93 -30.81 1.54
N ASP A 300 19.65 -31.14 0.48
CA ASP A 300 20.83 -32.00 0.58
C ASP A 300 21.88 -31.38 1.50
N THR A 301 22.36 -32.18 2.46
CA THR A 301 23.48 -31.79 3.32
C THR A 301 24.78 -32.36 2.78
N TYR A 302 25.81 -31.53 2.77
CA TYR A 302 27.16 -31.89 2.38
C TYR A 302 28.08 -31.88 3.60
N THR A 303 29.13 -32.69 3.57
CA THR A 303 30.10 -32.78 4.67
C THR A 303 31.48 -32.43 4.16
N GLU A 304 32.13 -31.47 4.81
CA GLU A 304 33.51 -31.08 4.53
C GLU A 304 34.22 -30.81 5.86
N ASP A 305 35.43 -31.34 6.00
CA ASP A 305 36.22 -31.26 7.24
C ASP A 305 35.49 -31.69 8.52
N GLY A 306 34.53 -32.62 8.39
CA GLY A 306 33.73 -33.14 9.51
C GLY A 306 32.56 -32.25 9.94
N VAL A 307 32.29 -31.15 9.22
CA VAL A 307 31.16 -30.26 9.46
C VAL A 307 30.11 -30.45 8.37
N GLU A 308 28.87 -30.72 8.78
CA GLU A 308 27.72 -30.76 7.87
C GLU A 308 27.23 -29.35 7.54
N TYR A 309 27.00 -29.07 6.26
CA TYR A 309 26.52 -27.79 5.76
C TYR A 309 25.48 -27.97 4.66
N PHE A 310 24.68 -26.93 4.46
CA PHE A 310 23.83 -26.73 3.29
C PHE A 310 24.51 -25.75 2.34
N ARG A 311 24.31 -25.90 1.03
CA ARG A 311 24.67 -24.81 0.11
C ARG A 311 23.60 -23.73 0.22
N GLY A 312 24.02 -22.48 0.18
CA GLY A 312 23.07 -21.37 0.28
C GLY A 312 22.08 -21.33 -0.90
N GLU A 313 22.51 -21.73 -2.10
CA GLU A 313 21.64 -21.93 -3.27
C GLU A 313 20.51 -22.93 -3.00
N ASP A 314 20.79 -24.05 -2.33
CA ASP A 314 19.79 -25.07 -1.99
C ASP A 314 18.77 -24.55 -0.96
N LEU A 315 19.22 -23.73 0.00
CA LEU A 315 18.31 -23.08 0.96
C LEU A 315 17.39 -22.06 0.29
N VAL A 316 17.89 -21.33 -0.70
CA VAL A 316 17.09 -20.42 -1.51
C VAL A 316 16.10 -21.19 -2.37
N GLY A 317 16.52 -22.33 -2.96
CA GLY A 317 15.69 -23.18 -3.80
C GLY A 317 14.40 -23.64 -3.14
N VAL A 318 14.39 -23.78 -1.80
CA VAL A 318 13.21 -24.18 -1.02
C VAL A 318 11.99 -23.25 -1.22
N VAL A 319 12.22 -21.96 -1.44
CA VAL A 319 11.13 -21.00 -1.68
C VAL A 319 10.84 -20.78 -3.17
N LEU A 320 11.59 -21.43 -4.06
CA LEU A 320 11.42 -21.27 -5.50
C LEU A 320 10.43 -22.31 -6.06
N PRO A 321 9.46 -21.89 -6.87
CA PRO A 321 8.61 -22.83 -7.60
C PRO A 321 9.37 -23.65 -8.66
N ASP A 322 8.95 -24.89 -8.85
CA ASP A 322 9.55 -25.83 -9.81
C ASP A 322 9.29 -25.46 -11.29
N ASP A 323 8.21 -24.75 -11.58
CA ASP A 323 7.80 -24.43 -12.95
C ASP A 323 8.41 -23.14 -13.49
N ILE A 324 9.22 -22.44 -12.70
CA ILE A 324 9.92 -21.24 -13.13
C ILE A 324 11.25 -21.59 -13.80
N HIS A 325 11.36 -21.14 -15.04
CA HIS A 325 12.57 -21.18 -15.85
C HIS A 325 12.93 -19.75 -16.24
N LEU A 326 14.01 -19.23 -15.67
CA LEU A 326 14.43 -17.85 -15.88
C LEU A 326 15.94 -17.75 -15.95
N ARG A 327 16.41 -16.88 -16.85
CA ARG A 327 17.82 -16.52 -16.91
C ARG A 327 18.01 -15.02 -17.06
N PHE A 328 18.90 -14.44 -16.28
CA PHE A 328 19.24 -13.03 -16.37
C PHE A 328 20.62 -12.73 -15.80
N ARG A 329 21.14 -11.53 -16.11
CA ARG A 329 22.39 -11.01 -15.55
C ARG A 329 22.07 -10.22 -14.27
N SER A 330 22.62 -10.66 -13.14
CA SER A 330 22.49 -9.95 -11.86
C SER A 330 23.19 -8.59 -11.91
N ARG A 331 22.89 -7.71 -10.95
CA ARG A 331 23.61 -6.42 -10.78
C ARG A 331 25.08 -6.66 -10.43
N SER A 332 25.36 -7.77 -9.77
CA SER A 332 26.70 -8.24 -9.39
C SER A 332 27.50 -8.81 -10.56
N ASN A 333 26.96 -8.80 -11.79
CA ASN A 333 27.56 -9.40 -12.99
C ASN A 333 27.71 -10.92 -12.95
N ASP A 334 26.79 -11.61 -12.30
CA ASP A 334 26.68 -13.07 -12.37
C ASP A 334 25.54 -13.47 -13.31
N ASP A 335 25.70 -14.60 -14.00
CA ASP A 335 24.61 -15.22 -14.76
C ASP A 335 23.75 -16.03 -13.79
N VAL A 336 22.53 -15.55 -13.57
CA VAL A 336 21.54 -16.23 -12.74
C VAL A 336 20.74 -17.17 -13.61
N VAL A 337 20.64 -18.44 -13.20
CA VAL A 337 19.77 -19.44 -13.83
C VAL A 337 18.87 -20.04 -12.78
N VAL A 338 17.56 -19.97 -13.00
CA VAL A 338 16.55 -20.64 -12.18
C VAL A 338 15.91 -21.74 -13.01
N LYS A 339 15.93 -22.98 -12.51
CA LYS A 339 15.37 -24.15 -13.21
C LYS A 339 14.91 -25.19 -12.20
N ALA A 340 13.63 -25.55 -12.21
CA ALA A 340 13.09 -26.66 -11.41
C ALA A 340 13.41 -26.53 -9.91
N GLY A 341 13.13 -25.37 -9.32
CA GLY A 341 13.37 -25.10 -7.91
C GLY A 341 14.86 -24.92 -7.55
N GLN A 342 15.78 -25.05 -8.50
CA GLN A 342 17.20 -24.81 -8.29
C GLN A 342 17.61 -23.45 -8.84
N VAL A 343 18.52 -22.79 -8.13
CA VAL A 343 19.15 -21.53 -8.54
C VAL A 343 20.66 -21.71 -8.65
N SER A 344 21.24 -21.14 -9.69
CA SER A 344 22.67 -20.89 -9.76
C SER A 344 22.94 -19.41 -10.00
N GLY A 345 24.00 -18.91 -9.35
CA GLY A 345 24.39 -17.50 -9.44
C GLY A 345 23.74 -16.62 -8.38
N THR A 346 24.24 -15.38 -8.29
CA THR A 346 23.90 -14.48 -7.18
C THR A 346 22.58 -13.73 -7.42
N LEU A 347 21.64 -13.90 -6.51
CA LEU A 347 20.38 -13.16 -6.44
C LEU A 347 20.57 -11.84 -5.68
N ASP A 348 20.38 -10.73 -6.39
CA ASP A 348 20.50 -9.38 -5.86
C ASP A 348 19.23 -8.54 -6.16
N LYS A 349 19.33 -7.21 -6.16
CA LYS A 349 18.19 -6.32 -6.44
C LYS A 349 17.47 -6.68 -7.75
N ARG A 350 18.17 -7.16 -8.78
CA ARG A 350 17.57 -7.55 -10.07
C ARG A 350 16.75 -8.84 -10.00
N ALA A 351 16.96 -9.65 -8.97
CA ALA A 351 16.17 -10.86 -8.78
C ALA A 351 14.83 -10.52 -8.13
N ILE A 352 14.87 -9.85 -6.98
CA ILE A 352 13.75 -9.78 -6.03
C ILE A 352 13.47 -8.37 -5.51
N GLY A 353 14.24 -7.38 -5.95
CA GLY A 353 14.13 -6.00 -5.50
C GLY A 353 12.82 -5.35 -5.95
N ALA A 354 12.32 -4.42 -5.16
CA ALA A 354 11.27 -3.53 -5.62
C ALA A 354 11.70 -2.79 -6.90
N GLU A 355 10.79 -2.67 -7.86
CA GLU A 355 10.90 -2.08 -9.20
C GLU A 355 11.72 -2.88 -10.24
N ASP A 356 12.71 -3.67 -9.81
CA ASP A 356 13.70 -4.34 -10.69
C ASP A 356 13.69 -5.90 -10.56
N GLY A 357 12.76 -6.46 -9.78
CA GLY A 357 12.74 -7.87 -9.41
C GLY A 357 12.23 -8.80 -10.51
N ARG A 358 13.12 -9.27 -11.40
CA ARG A 358 12.78 -10.14 -12.54
C ARG A 358 12.21 -11.50 -12.15
N LEU A 359 12.72 -12.10 -11.08
CA LEU A 359 12.23 -13.39 -10.58
C LEU A 359 10.84 -13.24 -9.99
N LEU A 360 10.62 -12.16 -9.23
CA LEU A 360 9.31 -11.85 -8.67
C LEU A 360 8.29 -11.55 -9.78
N ASP A 361 8.66 -10.77 -10.79
CA ASP A 361 7.84 -10.50 -11.97
C ASP A 361 7.41 -11.81 -12.65
N ALA A 362 8.37 -12.71 -12.89
CA ALA A 362 8.10 -14.01 -13.52
C ALA A 362 7.10 -14.84 -12.71
N ILE A 363 7.30 -14.94 -11.39
CA ILE A 363 6.41 -15.71 -10.49
C ILE A 363 4.99 -15.13 -10.49
N VAL A 364 4.84 -13.81 -10.37
CA VAL A 364 3.52 -13.16 -10.33
C VAL A 364 2.80 -13.32 -11.68
N GLN A 365 3.53 -13.27 -12.80
CA GLN A 365 2.97 -13.40 -14.14
C GLN A 365 2.53 -14.82 -14.48
N THR A 366 3.26 -15.85 -14.04
CA THR A 366 2.94 -17.26 -14.34
C THR A 366 1.92 -17.86 -13.37
N GLN A 367 2.09 -17.61 -12.07
CA GLN A 367 1.32 -18.26 -10.99
C GLN A 367 0.27 -17.33 -10.33
N GLY A 368 0.31 -16.04 -10.65
CA GLY A 368 -0.64 -15.05 -10.16
C GLY A 368 -0.25 -14.37 -8.85
N SER A 369 -1.05 -13.36 -8.48
CA SER A 369 -0.82 -12.47 -7.32
C SER A 369 -0.79 -13.18 -5.97
N THR A 370 -1.61 -14.22 -5.79
CA THR A 370 -1.73 -14.93 -4.51
C THR A 370 -0.47 -15.73 -4.21
N TYR A 371 0.03 -16.49 -5.19
CA TYR A 371 1.28 -17.22 -5.05
C TYR A 371 2.48 -16.26 -4.96
N GLY A 372 2.47 -15.16 -5.71
CA GLY A 372 3.48 -14.11 -5.59
C GLY A 372 3.55 -13.48 -4.19
N ALA A 373 2.41 -13.29 -3.53
CA ALA A 373 2.36 -12.81 -2.14
C ALA A 373 2.91 -13.84 -1.13
N GLU A 374 2.58 -15.13 -1.31
CA GLU A 374 3.12 -16.21 -0.48
C GLU A 374 4.64 -16.33 -0.66
N PHE A 375 5.12 -16.26 -1.90
CA PHE A 375 6.54 -16.20 -2.22
C PHE A 375 7.20 -15.02 -1.51
N LEU A 376 6.65 -13.81 -1.61
CA LEU A 376 7.18 -12.62 -0.93
C LEU A 376 7.26 -12.79 0.59
N ASP A 377 6.24 -13.36 1.24
CA ASP A 377 6.24 -13.58 2.68
C ASP A 377 7.32 -14.60 3.11
N ASN A 378 7.46 -15.71 2.38
CA ASN A 378 8.48 -16.72 2.65
C ASN A 378 9.89 -16.18 2.37
N PHE A 379 10.07 -15.50 1.25
CA PHE A 379 11.29 -14.85 0.81
C PHE A 379 11.80 -13.81 1.83
N THR A 380 10.92 -12.90 2.25
CA THR A 380 11.27 -11.82 3.19
C THR A 380 11.66 -12.35 4.57
N ARG A 381 11.01 -13.42 5.03
CA ARG A 381 11.37 -14.10 6.29
C ARG A 381 12.69 -14.86 6.17
N LEU A 382 12.89 -15.61 5.10
CA LEU A 382 14.13 -16.37 4.84
C LEU A 382 15.34 -15.43 4.79
N SER A 383 15.22 -14.30 4.07
CA SER A 383 16.27 -13.29 3.96
C SER A 383 16.63 -12.66 5.31
N ILE A 384 15.64 -12.25 6.10
CA ILE A 384 15.89 -11.70 7.45
C ILE A 384 16.53 -12.74 8.37
N ALA A 385 16.08 -14.00 8.32
CA ALA A 385 16.67 -15.07 9.10
C ALA A 385 18.12 -15.33 8.71
N ALA A 386 18.44 -15.28 7.40
CA ALA A 386 19.81 -15.41 6.91
C ALA A 386 20.71 -14.28 7.44
N CYS A 387 20.27 -13.02 7.36
CA CYS A 387 21.00 -11.88 7.93
C CYS A 387 21.22 -12.04 9.43
N THR A 388 20.22 -12.54 10.16
CA THR A 388 20.28 -12.73 11.61
C THR A 388 21.25 -13.85 11.99
N SER A 389 21.19 -15.00 11.31
CA SER A 389 22.03 -16.16 11.62
C SER A 389 23.47 -16.00 11.14
N LEU A 390 23.71 -15.31 10.02
CA LEU A 390 25.06 -15.08 9.49
C LEU A 390 25.74 -13.86 10.12
N GLY A 391 24.95 -12.90 10.60
CA GLY A 391 25.44 -11.61 11.06
C GLY A 391 25.84 -10.73 9.88
N PHE A 392 25.23 -9.56 9.78
CA PHE A 392 25.57 -8.57 8.76
C PHE A 392 25.65 -7.19 9.40
N THR A 393 26.83 -6.58 9.34
CA THR A 393 27.10 -5.27 9.94
C THR A 393 28.13 -4.53 9.11
N THR A 394 28.11 -3.20 9.18
CA THR A 394 29.15 -2.36 8.58
C THR A 394 29.94 -1.64 9.68
N GLY A 395 31.21 -1.38 9.41
CA GLY A 395 32.12 -0.65 10.29
C GLY A 395 32.85 0.47 9.57
N ILE A 396 33.55 1.33 10.31
CA ILE A 396 34.34 2.43 9.72
C ILE A 396 35.50 1.86 8.88
N ASP A 397 35.98 0.67 9.21
CA ASP A 397 37.06 -0.06 8.54
C ASP A 397 36.68 -0.58 7.14
N ASP A 398 35.38 -0.69 6.82
CA ASP A 398 34.91 -1.03 5.48
C ASP A 398 35.36 0.00 4.42
N GLU A 399 35.68 1.22 4.84
CA GLU A 399 36.14 2.29 3.96
C GLU A 399 37.66 2.51 4.03
N ASP A 400 38.42 1.60 4.67
CA ASP A 400 39.88 1.74 4.77
C ASP A 400 40.56 1.45 3.43
N LEU A 401 41.30 2.44 2.94
CA LEU A 401 42.16 2.31 1.77
C LEU A 401 43.63 2.22 2.21
N PRO A 402 44.45 1.34 1.60
CA PRO A 402 45.89 1.32 1.82
C PRO A 402 46.54 2.63 1.42
N GLN A 403 47.65 2.96 2.07
CA GLN A 403 48.40 4.19 1.77
C GLN A 403 48.78 4.30 0.28
N GLU A 404 49.13 3.19 -0.37
CA GLU A 404 49.44 3.16 -1.80
C GLU A 404 48.29 3.66 -2.69
N ILE A 405 47.03 3.37 -2.31
CA ILE A 405 45.85 3.82 -3.04
C ILE A 405 45.56 5.28 -2.72
N LEU A 406 45.71 5.67 -1.45
CA LEU A 406 45.56 7.07 -1.03
C LEU A 406 46.56 8.00 -1.75
N ASP A 407 47.81 7.56 -1.89
CA ASP A 407 48.86 8.31 -2.59
C ASP A 407 48.55 8.45 -4.09
N LYS A 408 47.95 7.42 -4.72
CA LYS A 408 47.47 7.50 -6.11
C LYS A 408 46.33 8.51 -6.26
N ILE A 409 45.34 8.47 -5.36
CA ILE A 409 44.22 9.41 -5.36
C ILE A 409 44.71 10.85 -5.17
N GLU A 410 45.66 11.06 -4.26
CA GLU A 410 46.24 12.38 -4.02
C GLU A 410 47.06 12.89 -5.22
N SER A 411 47.86 12.02 -5.83
CA SER A 411 48.60 12.32 -7.06
C SER A 411 47.66 12.68 -8.21
N ASN A 412 46.58 11.91 -8.40
CA ASN A 412 45.58 12.16 -9.43
C ASN A 412 44.86 13.51 -9.22
N ASN A 413 44.47 13.81 -7.98
CA ASN A 413 43.87 15.09 -7.64
C ASN A 413 44.84 16.26 -7.86
N MET A 414 46.14 16.06 -7.64
CA MET A 414 47.17 17.06 -7.90
C MET A 414 47.38 17.30 -9.41
N GLU A 415 47.39 16.23 -10.21
CA GLU A 415 47.48 16.28 -11.67
C GLU A 415 46.31 17.05 -12.27
N HIS A 416 45.07 16.73 -11.89
CA HIS A 416 43.88 17.41 -12.41
C HIS A 416 43.80 18.88 -11.97
N ARG A 417 44.29 19.21 -10.76
CA ARG A 417 44.47 20.61 -10.35
C ARG A 417 45.49 21.35 -11.23
N GLN A 418 46.52 20.67 -11.71
CA GLN A 418 47.49 21.25 -12.62
C GLN A 418 46.89 21.44 -14.01
N LEU A 419 46.14 20.46 -14.54
CA LEU A 419 45.41 20.61 -15.80
C LEU A 419 44.44 21.80 -15.79
N VAL A 420 43.77 22.05 -14.66
CA VAL A 420 42.93 23.26 -14.50
C VAL A 420 43.76 24.54 -14.55
N ARG A 421 44.98 24.56 -13.99
CA ARG A 421 45.87 25.74 -14.11
C ARG A 421 46.33 25.93 -15.56
N ASP A 422 46.67 24.86 -16.25
CA ASP A 422 47.10 24.91 -17.65
C ASP A 422 45.95 25.45 -18.53
N GLU A 423 44.72 25.06 -18.24
CA GLU A 423 43.53 25.58 -18.93
C GLU A 423 43.26 27.06 -18.64
N LEU A 424 43.45 27.49 -17.38
CA LEU A 424 43.40 28.91 -17.00
C LEU A 424 44.50 29.73 -17.68
N GLU A 425 45.69 29.16 -17.89
CA GLU A 425 46.78 29.81 -18.62
C GLU A 425 46.43 30.00 -20.10
N LYS A 426 45.79 29.00 -20.75
CA LYS A 426 45.28 29.13 -22.12
C LYS A 426 44.24 30.23 -22.26
N TYR A 427 43.37 30.38 -21.26
CA TYR A 427 42.38 31.46 -21.24
C TYR A 427 43.01 32.85 -21.12
N GLY A 428 44.10 32.96 -20.34
CA GLY A 428 44.81 34.22 -20.12
C GLY A 428 43.98 35.23 -19.31
N LYS A 429 44.23 36.54 -19.49
CA LYS A 429 43.55 37.58 -18.69
C LYS A 429 42.10 37.86 -19.11
N ASP A 430 41.85 37.88 -20.43
CA ASP A 430 40.58 38.37 -21.00
C ASP A 430 39.91 37.34 -21.93
N GLY A 431 40.43 36.12 -22.06
CA GLY A 431 39.84 35.08 -22.93
C GLY A 431 39.84 35.37 -24.43
N ARG A 432 40.40 36.50 -24.89
CA ARG A 432 40.30 36.97 -26.29
C ARG A 432 40.92 36.04 -27.33
N LYS A 433 41.89 35.22 -26.93
CA LYS A 433 42.56 34.23 -27.79
C LYS A 433 42.09 32.80 -27.52
N TYR A 434 41.14 32.65 -26.59
CA TYR A 434 40.58 31.37 -26.23
C TYR A 434 39.48 31.02 -27.23
N GLU A 435 39.53 29.81 -27.78
CA GLU A 435 38.56 29.37 -28.78
C GLU A 435 37.25 28.96 -28.09
N PRO A 436 36.15 29.72 -28.25
CA PRO A 436 34.89 29.39 -27.63
C PRO A 436 34.19 28.26 -28.40
N ARG A 437 33.46 27.41 -27.68
CA ARG A 437 32.54 26.46 -28.31
C ARG A 437 31.39 27.21 -29.02
N PRO A 438 30.85 26.66 -30.12
CA PRO A 438 29.68 27.24 -30.79
C PRO A 438 28.53 27.50 -29.82
N GLY A 439 27.98 28.72 -29.84
CA GLY A 439 26.85 29.10 -28.98
C GLY A 439 27.20 29.46 -27.53
N ARG A 440 28.48 29.41 -27.13
CA ARG A 440 28.93 29.76 -25.77
C ARG A 440 29.94 30.91 -25.77
N THR A 441 30.01 31.62 -24.65
CA THR A 441 31.07 32.60 -24.42
C THR A 441 32.41 31.92 -24.11
N PRO A 442 33.56 32.62 -24.28
CA PRO A 442 34.86 32.09 -23.89
C PRO A 442 34.92 31.68 -22.41
N LEU A 443 34.27 32.43 -21.52
CA LEU A 443 34.24 32.13 -20.08
C LEU A 443 33.41 30.87 -19.79
N GLU A 444 32.22 30.74 -20.39
CA GLU A 444 31.40 29.52 -20.26
C GLU A 444 32.13 28.29 -20.81
N THR A 445 32.88 28.46 -21.91
CA THR A 445 33.70 27.39 -22.49
C THR A 445 34.83 26.98 -21.53
N LEU A 446 35.50 27.95 -20.90
CA LEU A 446 36.52 27.69 -19.88
C LEU A 446 35.92 26.92 -18.70
N GLU A 447 34.81 27.40 -18.15
CA GLU A 447 34.16 26.76 -17.01
C GLU A 447 33.73 25.32 -17.33
N GLU A 448 33.17 25.08 -18.52
CA GLU A 448 32.80 23.74 -18.97
C GLU A 448 34.02 22.83 -19.15
N ASN A 449 35.10 23.32 -19.76
CA ASN A 449 36.33 22.53 -19.92
C ASN A 449 36.94 22.18 -18.55
N ILE A 450 36.96 23.13 -17.59
CA ILE A 450 37.42 22.85 -16.22
C ILE A 450 36.53 21.81 -15.55
N MET A 451 35.22 21.92 -15.71
CA MET A 451 34.26 20.95 -15.15
C MET A 451 34.53 19.54 -15.69
N VAL A 452 34.75 19.39 -17.00
CA VAL A 452 35.10 18.10 -17.61
C VAL A 452 36.39 17.54 -17.03
N ILE A 453 37.44 18.36 -16.90
CA ILE A 453 38.71 17.94 -16.30
C ILE A 453 38.49 17.46 -14.85
N LEU A 454 37.75 18.20 -14.04
CA LEU A 454 37.53 17.84 -12.64
C LEU A 454 36.63 16.62 -12.46
N ASP A 455 35.62 16.45 -13.31
CA ASP A 455 34.76 15.27 -13.32
C ASP A 455 35.54 14.02 -13.76
N GLN A 456 36.44 14.13 -14.75
CA GLN A 456 37.39 13.05 -15.11
C GLN A 456 38.32 12.69 -13.94
N GLY A 457 38.86 13.71 -13.26
CA GLY A 457 39.69 13.49 -12.08
C GLY A 457 38.95 12.77 -10.95
N LYS A 458 37.70 13.16 -10.69
CA LYS A 458 36.82 12.46 -9.74
C LYS A 458 36.63 11.00 -10.14
N GLN A 459 36.34 10.72 -11.41
CA GLN A 459 36.11 9.38 -11.92
C GLN A 459 37.34 8.48 -11.71
N ILE A 460 38.53 8.93 -12.10
CA ILE A 460 39.78 8.16 -11.94
C ILE A 460 40.10 7.91 -10.45
N SER A 461 39.94 8.94 -9.60
CA SER A 461 40.10 8.78 -8.14
C SER A 461 39.09 7.78 -7.58
N GLY A 462 37.86 7.80 -8.08
CA GLY A 462 36.81 6.86 -7.73
C GLY A 462 37.15 5.44 -8.15
N ASP A 463 37.61 5.25 -9.38
CA ASP A 463 37.99 3.94 -9.92
C ASP A 463 39.13 3.30 -9.11
N HIS A 464 40.15 4.08 -8.71
CA HIS A 464 41.21 3.59 -7.83
C HIS A 464 40.70 3.07 -6.48
N ALA A 465 39.74 3.78 -5.87
CA ALA A 465 39.11 3.33 -4.63
C ALA A 465 38.19 2.12 -4.88
N LYS A 466 37.40 2.15 -5.94
CA LYS A 466 36.43 1.13 -6.33
C LYS A 466 37.10 -0.21 -6.62
N ASP A 467 38.18 -0.21 -7.40
CA ASP A 467 38.93 -1.41 -7.74
C ASP A 467 39.46 -2.11 -6.48
N PHE A 468 40.00 -1.34 -5.53
CA PHE A 468 40.48 -1.90 -4.28
C PHE A 468 39.34 -2.44 -3.40
N LEU A 469 38.25 -1.67 -3.26
CA LEU A 469 37.10 -2.05 -2.45
C LEU A 469 36.39 -3.30 -3.01
N ASN A 470 36.30 -3.43 -4.34
CA ASN A 470 35.72 -4.59 -5.00
C ASN A 470 36.49 -5.89 -4.73
N ILE A 471 37.82 -5.84 -4.62
CA ILE A 471 38.63 -7.01 -4.24
C ILE A 471 38.22 -7.55 -2.86
N ARG A 472 37.79 -6.66 -1.96
CA ARG A 472 37.27 -7.00 -0.63
C ARG A 472 35.75 -7.22 -0.61
N GLY A 473 35.06 -7.14 -1.75
CA GLY A 473 33.59 -7.17 -1.80
C GLY A 473 32.96 -8.39 -1.14
N SER A 474 33.66 -9.53 -1.13
CA SER A 474 33.18 -10.76 -0.48
C SER A 474 33.23 -10.74 1.05
N THR A 475 34.06 -9.87 1.64
CA THR A 475 34.30 -9.76 3.09
C THR A 475 33.92 -8.40 3.67
N ASN A 476 33.65 -7.42 2.83
CA ASN A 476 33.27 -6.05 3.20
C ASN A 476 31.76 -5.87 3.02
N ALA A 477 31.06 -5.60 4.11
CA ALA A 477 29.60 -5.50 4.11
C ALA A 477 29.12 -4.26 3.36
N ALA A 478 29.82 -3.12 3.47
CA ALA A 478 29.46 -1.90 2.77
C ALA A 478 29.52 -2.09 1.24
N VAL A 479 30.57 -2.77 0.76
CA VAL A 479 30.72 -3.12 -0.66
C VAL A 479 29.66 -4.14 -1.08
N SER A 480 29.38 -5.15 -0.26
CA SER A 480 28.30 -6.12 -0.52
C SER A 480 26.94 -5.42 -0.68
N MET A 481 26.62 -4.42 0.15
CA MET A 481 25.37 -3.64 0.03
C MET A 481 25.32 -2.83 -1.27
N ALA A 482 26.43 -2.20 -1.65
CA ALA A 482 26.51 -1.39 -2.86
C ALA A 482 26.43 -2.24 -4.15
N ILE A 483 27.12 -3.38 -4.20
CA ILE A 483 27.12 -4.30 -5.35
C ILE A 483 25.75 -4.97 -5.51
N SER A 484 25.19 -5.49 -4.41
CA SER A 484 23.87 -6.13 -4.44
C SER A 484 22.72 -5.15 -4.74
N GLY A 485 22.95 -3.85 -4.59
CA GLY A 485 21.91 -2.83 -4.69
C GLY A 485 20.96 -2.83 -3.49
N ALA A 486 21.36 -3.44 -2.37
CA ALA A 486 20.60 -3.41 -1.13
C ALA A 486 20.49 -1.98 -0.61
N ARG A 487 21.62 -1.27 -0.44
CA ARG A 487 21.64 0.15 -0.05
C ARG A 487 22.98 0.79 -0.41
N GLY A 488 22.92 2.03 -0.88
CA GLY A 488 24.10 2.78 -1.30
C GLY A 488 24.62 2.35 -2.68
N SER A 489 25.56 3.14 -3.20
CA SER A 489 26.22 2.92 -4.49
C SER A 489 27.74 2.84 -4.30
N MET A 490 28.45 2.30 -5.29
CA MET A 490 29.92 2.36 -5.29
C MET A 490 30.42 3.80 -5.30
N ASP A 491 29.68 4.73 -5.90
CA ASP A 491 30.03 6.14 -5.91
C ASP A 491 29.93 6.78 -4.52
N ASN A 492 28.96 6.36 -3.70
CA ASN A 492 28.88 6.79 -2.31
C ASN A 492 30.11 6.30 -1.52
N LEU A 493 30.51 5.04 -1.70
CA LEU A 493 31.72 4.49 -1.07
C LEU A 493 33.00 5.20 -1.52
N THR A 494 33.11 5.55 -2.81
CA THR A 494 34.29 6.28 -3.31
C THR A 494 34.33 7.73 -2.80
N MET A 495 33.18 8.37 -2.57
CA MET A 495 33.14 9.68 -1.90
C MET A 495 33.51 9.59 -0.42
N MET A 496 33.12 8.51 0.26
CA MET A 496 33.44 8.30 1.69
C MET A 496 34.92 7.96 1.91
N ALA A 497 35.49 7.09 1.07
CA ALA A 497 36.86 6.61 1.22
C ALA A 497 37.89 7.43 0.41
N GLY A 498 37.56 7.82 -0.82
CA GLY A 498 38.48 8.38 -1.81
C GLY A 498 38.46 9.90 -1.91
N SER A 499 37.54 10.48 -2.68
CA SER A 499 37.45 11.92 -2.92
C SER A 499 36.03 12.35 -3.32
N ILE A 500 35.53 13.46 -2.78
CA ILE A 500 34.16 13.94 -3.06
C ILE A 500 34.04 14.56 -4.47
N GLY A 501 35.03 15.36 -4.87
CA GLY A 501 35.05 16.05 -6.16
C GLY A 501 34.47 17.47 -6.13
N GLN A 502 33.94 17.93 -7.26
CA GLN A 502 33.53 19.33 -7.45
C GLN A 502 32.13 19.61 -6.87
N ALA A 503 32.04 20.55 -5.93
CA ALA A 503 30.76 21.08 -5.45
C ALA A 503 30.13 21.98 -6.52
N LYS A 504 28.86 21.73 -6.85
CA LYS A 504 28.13 22.44 -7.92
C LYS A 504 26.96 23.22 -7.32
N VAL A 505 26.66 24.38 -7.90
CA VAL A 505 25.43 25.12 -7.64
C VAL A 505 24.77 25.50 -8.97
N ARG A 506 23.54 25.03 -9.23
CA ARG A 506 22.82 25.23 -10.49
C ARG A 506 23.61 24.82 -11.73
N GLY A 507 24.31 23.70 -11.65
CA GLY A 507 25.16 23.17 -12.73
C GLY A 507 26.50 23.90 -12.92
N ALA A 508 26.77 24.98 -12.19
CA ALA A 508 28.03 25.73 -12.26
C ALA A 508 28.91 25.49 -11.02
N ARG A 509 30.20 25.82 -11.12
CA ARG A 509 31.09 25.89 -9.95
C ARG A 509 30.66 27.03 -9.03
N LEU A 510 31.20 27.07 -7.81
CA LEU A 510 30.84 28.10 -6.84
C LEU A 510 31.33 29.49 -7.29
N GLU A 511 30.40 30.40 -7.59
CA GLU A 511 30.73 31.79 -7.96
C GLU A 511 30.30 32.82 -6.92
N ARG A 512 29.21 32.53 -6.21
CA ARG A 512 28.63 33.45 -5.22
C ARG A 512 29.48 33.49 -3.96
N GLY A 513 29.81 34.70 -3.51
CA GLY A 513 30.61 34.93 -2.32
C GLY A 513 30.93 36.41 -2.12
N TYR A 514 32.18 36.69 -1.76
CA TYR A 514 32.73 38.04 -1.63
C TYR A 514 33.07 38.63 -3.01
N GLN A 515 33.42 39.91 -3.04
CA GLN A 515 33.84 40.59 -4.27
C GLN A 515 35.04 39.87 -4.92
N ASP A 516 34.82 39.33 -6.12
CA ASP A 516 35.77 38.57 -6.95
C ASP A 516 36.33 37.29 -6.31
N ARG A 517 35.64 36.66 -5.34
CA ARG A 517 36.08 35.38 -4.72
C ARG A 517 34.96 34.71 -3.91
N VAL A 518 34.99 33.39 -3.81
CA VAL A 518 33.99 32.64 -3.02
C VAL A 518 34.17 32.87 -1.52
N LEU A 519 35.38 32.68 -1.00
CA LEU A 519 35.73 32.82 0.42
C LEU A 519 36.82 33.88 0.64
N PRO A 520 36.89 34.52 1.82
CA PRO A 520 37.90 35.54 2.11
C PRO A 520 39.32 34.96 2.24
N HIS A 521 39.43 33.65 2.40
CA HIS A 521 40.68 32.88 2.43
C HIS A 521 41.36 32.78 1.06
N PHE A 522 40.60 33.00 -0.03
CA PHE A 522 41.13 32.94 -1.40
C PHE A 522 41.50 34.33 -1.92
N ARG A 523 42.39 34.34 -2.92
CA ARG A 523 42.79 35.58 -3.60
C ARG A 523 41.62 36.09 -4.45
N ARG A 524 41.56 37.40 -4.63
CA ARG A 524 40.57 38.02 -5.54
C ARG A 524 40.91 37.65 -6.99
N GLY A 525 39.89 37.36 -7.78
CA GLY A 525 40.00 36.85 -9.15
C GLY A 525 40.40 35.38 -9.24
N GLY A 526 40.35 34.64 -8.13
CA GLY A 526 40.69 33.22 -8.09
C GLY A 526 39.68 32.34 -8.86
N LEU A 527 40.16 31.60 -9.86
CA LEU A 527 39.37 30.67 -10.69
C LEU A 527 39.87 29.21 -10.58
N GLY A 528 40.84 28.96 -9.70
CA GLY A 528 41.41 27.63 -9.51
C GLY A 528 40.41 26.62 -8.94
N ALA A 529 40.72 25.33 -9.05
CA ALA A 529 39.84 24.25 -8.62
C ALA A 529 39.40 24.40 -7.14
N THR A 530 40.35 24.60 -6.22
CA THR A 530 40.07 24.75 -4.78
C THR A 530 39.29 26.02 -4.45
N GLU A 531 39.59 27.13 -5.13
CA GLU A 531 38.94 28.43 -4.91
C GLU A 531 37.47 28.43 -5.33
N LYS A 532 37.11 27.50 -6.23
CA LYS A 532 35.79 27.31 -6.83
C LYS A 532 35.10 26.03 -6.36
N GLY A 533 35.59 25.39 -5.30
CA GLY A 533 34.88 24.32 -4.59
C GLY A 533 35.19 22.88 -5.00
N PHE A 534 36.37 22.62 -5.55
CA PHE A 534 36.87 21.25 -5.68
C PHE A 534 37.33 20.72 -4.34
N ILE A 535 36.72 19.62 -3.89
CA ILE A 535 36.98 18.96 -2.61
C ILE A 535 37.82 17.71 -2.88
N SER A 536 39.09 17.75 -2.48
CA SER A 536 39.97 16.58 -2.63
C SER A 536 39.80 15.55 -1.52
N SER A 537 39.35 16.01 -0.36
CA SER A 537 39.17 15.17 0.82
C SER A 537 37.98 14.22 0.66
N SER A 538 37.95 13.19 1.49
CA SER A 538 36.82 12.26 1.65
C SER A 538 36.15 12.44 3.00
N PHE A 539 34.94 11.89 3.17
CA PHE A 539 34.24 11.98 4.45
C PHE A 539 35.01 11.30 5.59
N LYS A 540 35.68 10.19 5.29
CA LYS A 540 36.49 9.46 6.26
C LYS A 540 37.76 10.21 6.68
N ARG A 541 38.47 10.82 5.72
CA ARG A 541 39.66 11.63 6.01
C ARG A 541 39.31 12.91 6.79
N GLY A 542 38.09 13.42 6.58
CA GLY A 542 37.61 14.68 7.12
C GLY A 542 37.87 15.83 6.16
N LEU A 543 36.96 16.81 6.17
CA LEU A 543 36.99 17.96 5.27
C LEU A 543 37.74 19.14 5.89
N GLU A 544 38.45 19.90 5.05
CA GLU A 544 38.96 21.20 5.47
C GLU A 544 37.80 22.18 5.76
N PRO A 545 37.97 23.19 6.63
CA PRO A 545 36.90 24.16 6.91
C PRO A 545 36.35 24.87 5.66
N THR A 546 37.19 25.11 4.66
CA THR A 546 36.81 25.69 3.36
C THR A 546 35.99 24.70 2.52
N GLU A 547 36.42 23.44 2.44
CA GLU A 547 35.72 22.35 1.76
C GLU A 547 34.35 22.08 2.40
N PHE A 548 34.29 22.01 3.73
CA PHE A 548 33.06 21.81 4.49
C PHE A 548 32.01 22.90 4.19
N PHE A 549 32.42 24.17 4.22
CA PHE A 549 31.52 25.27 3.90
C PHE A 549 31.03 25.19 2.45
N MET A 550 31.94 24.96 1.51
CA MET A 550 31.60 24.89 0.08
C MET A 550 30.69 23.70 -0.25
N LEU A 551 30.92 22.53 0.37
CA LEU A 551 30.02 21.38 0.26
C LEU A 551 28.63 21.68 0.83
N SER A 552 28.57 22.35 1.98
CA SER A 552 27.31 22.74 2.62
C SER A 552 26.45 23.67 1.75
N VAL A 553 27.08 24.53 0.94
CA VAL A 553 26.36 25.40 -0.01
C VAL A 553 25.69 24.56 -1.10
N SER A 554 26.37 23.55 -1.62
CA SER A 554 25.81 22.62 -2.61
C SER A 554 24.69 21.76 -2.01
N GLY A 555 24.89 21.23 -0.79
CA GLY A 555 23.86 20.48 -0.06
C GLY A 555 22.58 21.30 0.18
N ARG A 556 22.72 22.61 0.46
CA ARG A 556 21.57 23.51 0.64
C ARG A 556 20.73 23.65 -0.64
N GLU A 557 21.35 23.63 -1.82
CA GLU A 557 20.60 23.70 -3.07
C GLU A 557 19.68 22.49 -3.22
N SER A 558 20.22 21.27 -3.03
CA SER A 558 19.47 20.03 -3.11
C SER A 558 18.24 20.05 -2.18
N LEU A 559 18.38 20.56 -0.96
CA LEU A 559 17.25 20.69 -0.02
C LEU A 559 16.19 21.68 -0.51
N VAL A 560 16.60 22.82 -1.07
CA VAL A 560 15.68 23.84 -1.59
C VAL A 560 14.96 23.35 -2.84
N ASP A 561 15.67 22.67 -3.75
CA ASP A 561 15.11 22.20 -5.01
C ASP A 561 14.04 21.12 -4.76
N THR A 562 14.31 20.18 -3.84
CA THR A 562 13.31 19.19 -3.39
C THR A 562 12.04 19.85 -2.86
N ALA A 563 12.16 20.92 -2.06
CA ALA A 563 11.01 21.64 -1.54
C ALA A 563 10.21 22.37 -2.64
N VAL A 564 10.89 22.99 -3.61
CA VAL A 564 10.24 23.78 -4.68
C VAL A 564 9.56 22.87 -5.71
N ARG A 565 10.21 21.76 -6.10
CA ARG A 565 9.68 20.84 -7.14
C ARG A 565 8.31 20.28 -6.79
N THR A 566 8.08 19.96 -5.52
CA THR A 566 6.81 19.39 -5.02
C THR A 566 5.59 20.23 -5.39
N SER A 567 5.71 21.56 -5.35
CA SER A 567 4.61 22.46 -5.69
C SER A 567 4.25 22.41 -7.19
N LYS A 568 5.26 22.36 -8.06
CA LYS A 568 5.07 22.34 -9.52
C LYS A 568 4.57 20.97 -9.99
N SER A 569 5.16 19.89 -9.50
CA SER A 569 4.77 18.52 -9.87
C SER A 569 3.34 18.21 -9.45
N GLY A 570 2.97 18.52 -8.20
CA GLY A 570 1.61 18.29 -7.70
C GLY A 570 0.56 19.13 -8.44
N TYR A 571 0.86 20.38 -8.78
CA TYR A 571 -0.06 21.21 -9.57
C TYR A 571 -0.25 20.68 -11.00
N MET A 572 0.84 20.27 -11.66
CA MET A 572 0.79 19.63 -12.98
C MET A 572 -0.04 18.35 -12.94
N GLN A 573 0.21 17.48 -11.95
CA GLN A 573 -0.54 16.25 -11.76
C GLN A 573 -2.04 16.51 -11.61
N ARG A 574 -2.43 17.48 -10.76
CA ARG A 574 -3.85 17.85 -10.58
C ARG A 574 -4.48 18.34 -11.89
N ARG A 575 -3.77 19.13 -12.68
CA ARG A 575 -4.26 19.61 -13.98
C ARG A 575 -4.49 18.45 -14.96
N LEU A 576 -3.59 17.48 -14.98
CA LEU A 576 -3.70 16.29 -15.82
C LEU A 576 -4.85 15.38 -15.38
N ILE A 577 -5.01 15.14 -14.07
CA ILE A 577 -6.11 14.33 -13.53
C ILE A 577 -7.45 14.98 -13.90
N ASN A 578 -7.63 16.28 -13.65
CA ASN A 578 -8.87 16.98 -13.97
C ASN A 578 -9.18 17.07 -15.48
N ALA A 579 -8.20 16.81 -16.34
CA ALA A 579 -8.40 16.81 -17.79
C ALA A 579 -8.72 15.41 -18.35
N MET A 580 -8.44 14.36 -17.59
CA MET A 580 -8.51 12.96 -18.05
C MET A 580 -9.39 12.06 -17.15
N ASP A 581 -10.00 12.60 -16.09
CA ASP A 581 -10.81 11.86 -15.12
C ASP A 581 -12.07 11.22 -15.73
N ASP A 582 -12.55 11.78 -16.83
CA ASP A 582 -13.77 11.36 -17.51
C ASP A 582 -13.54 10.28 -18.59
N LEU A 583 -12.28 9.92 -18.85
CA LEU A 583 -11.88 8.92 -19.83
C LEU A 583 -12.08 7.50 -19.30
N LYS A 584 -12.75 6.66 -20.08
CA LYS A 584 -13.03 5.25 -19.74
C LYS A 584 -12.83 4.34 -20.93
N VAL A 585 -12.39 3.12 -20.66
CA VAL A 585 -12.33 2.04 -21.64
C VAL A 585 -13.71 1.40 -21.76
N HIS A 586 -14.23 1.33 -22.98
CA HIS A 586 -15.51 0.68 -23.27
C HIS A 586 -15.30 -0.78 -23.70
N SER A 587 -16.25 -1.65 -23.36
CA SER A 587 -16.21 -3.07 -23.70
C SER A 587 -16.67 -3.37 -25.14
N ASP A 588 -16.30 -2.52 -26.10
CA ASP A 588 -16.48 -2.81 -27.52
C ASP A 588 -15.31 -3.65 -28.07
N GLY A 589 -15.42 -4.12 -29.31
CA GLY A 589 -14.47 -5.07 -29.88
C GLY A 589 -13.02 -4.57 -29.98
N GLN A 590 -12.79 -3.25 -29.95
CA GLN A 590 -11.46 -2.65 -29.98
C GLN A 590 -11.05 -1.99 -28.65
N LEU A 591 -11.84 -2.10 -27.58
CA LEU A 591 -11.58 -1.44 -26.30
C LEU A 591 -11.39 0.07 -26.45
N SER A 592 -12.32 0.75 -27.15
CA SER A 592 -12.20 2.18 -27.40
C SER A 592 -12.21 3.00 -26.11
N VAL A 593 -11.41 4.07 -26.08
CA VAL A 593 -11.36 5.02 -24.97
C VAL A 593 -12.27 6.18 -25.29
N ARG A 594 -13.26 6.40 -24.43
CA ARG A 594 -14.27 7.45 -24.62
C ARG A 594 -14.40 8.32 -23.39
N ASN A 595 -14.82 9.55 -23.63
CA ASN A 595 -15.14 10.48 -22.57
C ASN A 595 -16.60 10.33 -22.11
N THR A 596 -17.03 11.11 -21.11
CA THR A 596 -18.41 11.03 -20.57
C THR A 596 -19.50 11.43 -21.56
N ALA A 597 -19.15 12.15 -22.63
CA ALA A 597 -20.04 12.51 -23.73
C ALA A 597 -20.04 11.48 -24.88
N ASP A 598 -19.50 10.27 -24.63
CA ASP A 598 -19.37 9.16 -25.59
C ASP A 598 -18.55 9.54 -26.84
N ARG A 599 -17.67 10.54 -26.74
CA ARG A 599 -16.72 10.88 -27.82
C ARG A 599 -15.52 9.95 -27.74
N ILE A 600 -15.21 9.32 -28.86
CA ILE A 600 -14.04 8.46 -29.00
C ILE A 600 -12.78 9.33 -29.01
N ILE A 601 -11.89 9.07 -28.07
CA ILE A 601 -10.57 9.70 -27.95
C ILE A 601 -9.50 8.77 -28.56
N GLN A 602 -9.60 7.46 -28.30
CA GLN A 602 -8.79 6.43 -28.94
C GLN A 602 -9.68 5.31 -29.46
N PHE A 603 -9.42 4.85 -30.69
CA PHE A 603 -10.14 3.72 -31.29
C PHE A 603 -9.77 2.38 -30.64
N SER A 604 -8.52 2.25 -30.19
CA SER A 604 -8.00 1.11 -29.43
C SER A 604 -7.24 1.62 -28.21
N TYR A 605 -7.52 1.07 -27.03
CA TYR A 605 -6.79 1.41 -25.81
C TYR A 605 -5.29 1.17 -25.98
N GLY A 606 -4.47 2.20 -25.81
CA GLY A 606 -3.01 2.05 -25.94
C GLY A 606 -2.53 1.64 -27.35
N GLU A 607 -3.39 1.70 -28.36
CA GLU A 607 -3.18 1.19 -29.72
C GLU A 607 -3.03 -0.35 -29.84
N ASP A 608 -2.65 -1.05 -28.77
CA ASP A 608 -2.47 -2.50 -28.72
C ASP A 608 -3.53 -3.25 -27.87
N GLY A 609 -4.34 -2.53 -27.09
CA GLY A 609 -5.36 -3.08 -26.20
C GLY A 609 -4.80 -3.68 -24.90
N ILE A 610 -3.53 -3.42 -24.55
CA ILE A 610 -2.84 -4.09 -23.46
C ILE A 610 -2.77 -3.18 -22.23
N ASP A 611 -3.21 -3.70 -21.08
CA ASP A 611 -3.02 -3.04 -19.79
C ASP A 611 -1.53 -3.12 -19.39
N PRO A 612 -0.85 -1.98 -19.15
CA PRO A 612 0.54 -1.97 -18.73
C PRO A 612 0.83 -2.79 -17.46
N SER A 613 -0.11 -2.90 -16.51
CA SER A 613 0.10 -3.76 -15.31
C SER A 613 0.08 -5.26 -15.61
N ARG A 614 -0.35 -5.65 -16.82
CA ARG A 614 -0.35 -7.03 -17.32
C ARG A 614 0.70 -7.25 -18.40
N ALA A 615 1.39 -6.20 -18.81
CA ALA A 615 2.53 -6.23 -19.71
C ALA A 615 3.83 -6.48 -18.93
N VAL A 616 4.94 -6.67 -19.63
CA VAL A 616 6.27 -6.85 -19.04
C VAL A 616 7.12 -5.64 -19.36
N HIS A 617 7.26 -4.70 -18.42
CA HIS A 617 8.03 -3.46 -18.62
C HIS A 617 7.65 -2.75 -19.93
N GLY A 618 6.33 -2.63 -20.18
CA GLY A 618 5.76 -2.04 -21.39
C GLY A 618 5.74 -2.95 -22.62
N SER A 619 6.39 -4.10 -22.60
CA SER A 619 6.34 -5.07 -23.70
C SER A 619 5.07 -5.94 -23.63
N PRO A 620 4.34 -6.10 -24.75
CA PRO A 620 3.16 -6.97 -24.84
C PRO A 620 3.40 -8.43 -24.40
N PHE A 621 4.59 -8.93 -24.67
CA PHE A 621 5.00 -10.30 -24.40
C PHE A 621 6.46 -10.34 -23.96
N ASN A 622 6.77 -11.20 -23.00
CA ASN A 622 8.15 -11.49 -22.62
C ASN A 622 8.66 -12.66 -23.46
N VAL A 623 9.28 -12.35 -24.62
CA VAL A 623 9.79 -13.39 -25.54
C VAL A 623 10.77 -14.30 -24.83
N ASP A 624 11.67 -13.74 -24.02
CA ASP A 624 12.76 -14.50 -23.39
C ASP A 624 12.21 -15.51 -22.39
N VAL A 625 11.26 -15.13 -21.53
CA VAL A 625 10.62 -16.08 -20.60
C VAL A 625 9.80 -17.14 -21.35
N ILE A 626 9.10 -16.77 -22.42
CA ILE A 626 8.35 -17.74 -23.23
C ILE A 626 9.31 -18.77 -23.87
N VAL A 627 10.43 -18.29 -24.41
CA VAL A 627 11.45 -19.15 -25.03
C VAL A 627 12.13 -20.03 -23.98
N ASP A 628 12.52 -19.48 -22.83
CA ASP A 628 13.15 -20.21 -21.74
C ASP A 628 12.21 -21.26 -21.13
N THR A 629 10.90 -20.96 -21.04
CA THR A 629 9.88 -21.92 -20.60
C THR A 629 9.71 -23.04 -21.63
N ALA A 630 9.73 -22.73 -22.93
CA ALA A 630 9.49 -23.70 -23.99
C ALA A 630 10.70 -24.58 -24.31
N LEU A 631 11.91 -24.02 -24.29
CA LEU A 631 13.16 -24.70 -24.66
C LEU A 631 13.97 -25.18 -23.46
N GLY A 632 13.64 -24.71 -22.25
CA GLY A 632 14.54 -24.78 -21.09
C GLY A 632 15.64 -23.73 -21.19
N THR A 633 16.32 -23.46 -20.08
CA THR A 633 17.35 -22.42 -19.95
C THR A 633 18.69 -22.73 -20.67
N ASP A 634 18.68 -23.55 -21.72
CA ASP A 634 19.86 -24.05 -22.43
C ASP A 634 20.16 -23.18 -23.67
N GLY A 635 20.97 -22.12 -23.50
CA GLY A 635 21.38 -21.19 -24.58
C GLY A 635 22.49 -20.19 -24.17
N PRO A 636 22.88 -19.19 -24.97
CA PRO A 636 23.71 -18.06 -24.54
C PRO A 636 22.88 -16.94 -23.88
N VAL A 637 23.39 -16.27 -22.84
CA VAL A 637 22.75 -15.03 -22.31
C VAL A 637 22.86 -13.98 -23.41
N LYS A 638 21.76 -13.39 -23.86
CA LYS A 638 21.87 -12.14 -24.61
C LYS A 638 22.33 -11.06 -23.63
N ASN A 639 23.54 -10.54 -23.84
CA ASN A 639 23.99 -9.33 -23.16
C ASN A 639 23.05 -8.18 -23.56
N LEU A 640 22.07 -7.87 -22.72
CA LEU A 640 21.14 -6.75 -22.89
C LEU A 640 21.81 -5.39 -22.60
N MET A 641 23.08 -5.21 -22.99
CA MET A 641 23.71 -3.89 -22.99
C MET A 641 23.10 -2.97 -24.06
N GLU A 642 22.31 -3.49 -25.01
CA GLU A 642 21.67 -2.70 -26.07
C GLU A 642 20.25 -2.19 -25.71
N ASP A 643 19.53 -2.82 -24.77
CA ASP A 643 18.14 -2.42 -24.46
C ASP A 643 18.02 -1.33 -23.37
N VAL A 644 19.12 -0.99 -22.68
CA VAL A 644 19.16 0.16 -21.75
C VAL A 644 18.99 1.50 -22.50
N VAL A 645 19.14 1.53 -23.83
CA VAL A 645 19.02 2.75 -24.64
C VAL A 645 17.57 3.08 -25.00
N LEU A 646 16.65 2.12 -24.92
CA LEU A 646 15.22 2.33 -25.25
C LEU A 646 14.32 2.47 -24.02
N ASP A 647 14.81 2.07 -22.84
CA ASP A 647 14.09 2.25 -21.60
C ASP A 647 14.55 3.57 -20.95
N GLY A 648 13.74 4.62 -21.08
CA GLY A 648 13.90 5.92 -20.39
C GLY A 648 13.76 5.83 -18.86
N GLY A 649 14.17 4.71 -18.28
CA GLY A 649 14.39 4.50 -16.86
C GLY A 649 15.61 5.31 -16.44
N ILE A 650 15.36 6.56 -16.05
CA ILE A 650 16.22 7.27 -15.12
C ILE A 650 16.42 6.31 -13.95
N GLU A 651 17.61 5.70 -13.82
CA GLU A 651 18.10 5.26 -12.52
C GLU A 651 17.94 6.48 -11.62
N ARG A 652 16.86 6.49 -10.82
CA ARG A 652 16.81 7.31 -9.62
C ARG A 652 17.79 6.67 -8.65
N ASP A 653 19.07 6.83 -8.96
CA ASP A 653 20.03 7.11 -7.94
C ASP A 653 19.44 8.21 -7.07
N GLU A 654 19.64 8.07 -5.77
CA GLU A 654 19.38 9.12 -4.80
C GLU A 654 20.11 10.40 -5.27
N LEU A 655 19.41 11.20 -6.07
CA LEU A 655 19.88 12.45 -6.64
C LEU A 655 19.95 13.46 -5.48
N SER A 656 21.08 13.42 -4.79
CA SER A 656 21.80 14.65 -4.53
C SER A 656 21.87 15.43 -5.85
N GLY A 657 21.34 16.66 -5.83
CA GLY A 657 20.94 17.38 -7.02
C GLY A 657 22.07 17.53 -8.04
N SER A 658 21.84 17.05 -9.26
CA SER A 658 22.36 17.68 -10.46
C SER A 658 21.47 17.32 -11.66
N GLU A 659 20.90 18.35 -12.27
CA GLU A 659 20.08 18.27 -13.48
C GLU A 659 20.97 18.00 -14.70
N ALA A 660 20.56 17.09 -15.59
CA ALA A 660 21.02 17.06 -16.97
C ALA A 660 19.89 17.57 -17.88
N TYR A 661 20.18 18.68 -18.58
CA TYR A 661 19.33 19.27 -19.60
C TYR A 661 19.41 18.43 -20.89
N PHE A 662 18.27 18.00 -21.43
CA PHE A 662 18.19 17.47 -22.79
C PHE A 662 18.31 18.61 -23.79
N ALA A 663 19.32 18.53 -24.66
CA ALA A 663 19.41 19.33 -25.88
C ALA A 663 18.58 18.65 -26.97
N GLU A 664 17.69 19.42 -27.61
CA GLU A 664 16.96 19.02 -28.81
C GLU A 664 17.95 18.81 -29.96
N THR A 665 17.98 17.60 -30.55
CA THR A 665 18.56 17.36 -31.87
C THR A 665 17.43 17.23 -32.88
N GLU A 666 17.31 18.22 -33.75
CA GLU A 666 16.53 18.18 -34.98
C GLU A 666 17.05 17.04 -35.87
N MET A 667 16.18 16.10 -36.27
CA MET A 667 16.48 15.17 -37.36
C MET A 667 16.25 15.88 -38.70
N GLU A 668 17.35 16.20 -39.38
CA GLU A 668 17.34 16.55 -40.80
C GLU A 668 16.83 15.35 -41.63
N GLY A 669 15.84 15.61 -42.48
CA GLY A 669 15.42 14.69 -43.53
C GLY A 669 16.49 14.57 -44.61
N GLY A 670 16.86 13.34 -44.93
CA GLY A 670 17.67 12.99 -46.09
C GLY A 670 16.83 12.25 -47.13
N ASP A 671 16.80 12.80 -48.33
CA ASP A 671 16.34 12.17 -49.57
C ASP A 671 17.09 10.85 -49.85
N ASP A 672 16.35 9.76 -50.05
CA ASP A 672 16.39 8.87 -51.23
C ASP A 672 15.36 7.72 -51.10
#